data_AF-A0A845YB38-F1
#
_entry.id   AF-A0A845YB38-F1
#
_cell.length_a   1.000
_cell.length_b   1.000
_cell.length_c   1.000
_cell.angle_alpha   90.00
_cell.angle_beta   90.00
_cell.angle_gamma   90.00
#
_symmetry.space_group_name_H-M   'P 1'
#
loop_
_entity.id
_entity.type
_entity.pdbx_description
1 polymer ?
#
loop_
_entity_poly.entity_id
_entity_poly.type
_entity_poly.pdbx_seq_one_letter_code
_entity_poly.pdbx_strand_id
1 'polypeptide(L)'
;MKLRFKIFQHQSWLIISSLALAMGLSWSQPIRAEGSRELTSNGGFRPFLDSRGDNDPVAPVPRRTTIQVYVEEGETINLGSSANGVNNGVINYTDPLGNENTCPVGDGQILTRAQEMAGPQPNAGGYNPCEVLVGAGEDGIWTIEFIGPTGAAGTQDPDDTAVNNLPAQGNNDSFVSAWDVTVRGGAGNTGPEITGRAYATYLPFNMGASGVNLNSITYIQTERGDLYRMNLNGLDPFGFIFFANNKGFTDANGDPLFRSVPRNPVPIFHPPNVADTADDITHKIFFNPPNADLPEESTVALTALQGGDRIVTGTTNTFVRQDPPPPPSIDTLSFVGVDGTPGRADPTRGGNFSFNIQGQGADETGRFVITIDVNRNGILGDGNDVILSDETVPGLNTVNWNGQDGNGELLPAGNTPYDASINFIIGDVHFPFFDPESNQNGFILDRVDNATGMTSLENFIYYNDTGLVGNNPTDPISALNGQDSSNGGHIFGDGTRDGFGNNNGIDTWTSLVRPEIVRGLITISKADLTINKTVSAASLQAGSPVTYTLRVRSLTNAEADPALIDPDTFTDIEGATVTDTIPDAITNVTWTCAPSDPATAACGTASGAGNDISLTVDLDVGAEATITINGTISPIAAGGTVQNTAEVAPPPDTFDPTSPAVPDPNLNNNSSSAELTIIPGPIQPVGTKSSALVNDADGDGEPTPGDTLEYTVIYRNNDGTRNVTAFVATDTIDTSLVTFVPGSYTFAAANGAEVTANPTFNGSTDNNLTSPTSPGTLPPGGSEITMTYQVTINDIPVGTEIMNQAVASSTGGTLENVVTDASAGTGDLPQVVDDGVDTGNLPDTADDEPTIVTVGGDSTDTPDTGPTTLVLVKRITNAQREGVTIPGVNFGIFVDDPNDTNDNLAGWSGLSTGALVGVSQLDEPLASGDVVEYTIYFLAEGGTVLENVRLCDPIPDGTVFVPNSFTNNSGIAVNQNGATSNITNAADADQGQFFSPLAPVDSPPCPNSSEPQGAVLVNLGSVVPISPSNVGFVRFRIRIE
;
A
#
# COMPACT_ATOMS: atom_id res chain seq x y z
N MET A 1 26.45 -39.94 15.21
CA MET A 1 26.76 -41.38 15.16
C MET A 1 26.81 -41.78 13.69
N LYS A 2 27.99 -42.21 13.22
CA LYS A 2 28.29 -42.58 11.83
C LYS A 2 27.61 -43.91 11.43
N LEU A 3 27.55 -44.13 10.11
CA LEU A 3 27.72 -45.38 9.33
C LEU A 3 26.49 -46.09 8.68
N ARG A 4 26.54 -46.13 7.33
CA ARG A 4 26.13 -47.18 6.34
C ARG A 4 24.62 -47.34 6.09
N PHE A 5 24.12 -47.26 4.85
CA PHE A 5 24.42 -48.19 3.74
C PHE A 5 24.16 -47.56 2.35
N LYS A 6 25.16 -47.66 1.45
CA LYS A 6 25.05 -47.63 -0.02
C LYS A 6 25.10 -49.07 -0.52
N ILE A 7 24.58 -49.30 -1.75
CA ILE A 7 24.68 -50.49 -2.63
C ILE A 7 23.41 -51.36 -2.61
N PHE A 8 22.52 -51.15 -3.60
CA PHE A 8 21.88 -52.20 -4.42
C PHE A 8 20.96 -51.53 -5.46
N GLN A 9 21.48 -51.17 -6.64
CA GLN A 9 20.68 -50.92 -7.85
C GLN A 9 21.59 -50.87 -9.08
N HIS A 10 22.01 -52.03 -9.58
CA HIS A 10 22.61 -52.19 -10.92
C HIS A 10 22.67 -53.66 -11.33
N GLN A 11 21.53 -54.37 -11.40
CA GLN A 11 21.46 -55.68 -12.11
C GLN A 11 20.12 -56.00 -12.80
N SER A 12 19.15 -55.09 -12.87
CA SER A 12 17.84 -55.38 -13.50
C SER A 12 17.70 -54.88 -14.95
N TRP A 13 18.74 -54.25 -15.54
CA TRP A 13 18.63 -53.55 -16.82
C TRP A 13 19.08 -54.36 -18.06
N LEU A 14 19.52 -55.60 -17.91
CA LEU A 14 20.11 -56.38 -19.03
C LEU A 14 19.30 -57.60 -19.50
N ILE A 15 18.13 -57.89 -18.91
CA ILE A 15 17.29 -59.04 -19.32
C ILE A 15 15.94 -58.62 -19.94
N ILE A 16 15.45 -57.40 -19.66
CA ILE A 16 14.23 -56.86 -20.29
C ILE A 16 14.52 -56.27 -21.68
N SER A 17 15.76 -55.81 -21.91
CA SER A 17 16.16 -55.23 -23.20
C SER A 17 16.25 -56.27 -24.35
N SER A 18 16.48 -57.54 -24.03
CA SER A 18 16.58 -58.63 -25.02
C SER A 18 15.24 -59.29 -25.38
N LEU A 19 14.16 -59.07 -24.61
CA LEU A 19 12.82 -59.57 -24.94
C LEU A 19 11.98 -58.53 -25.71
N ALA A 20 12.27 -57.24 -25.53
CA ALA A 20 11.69 -56.15 -26.31
C ALA A 20 12.21 -56.09 -27.76
N LEU A 21 13.39 -56.65 -28.04
CA LEU A 21 14.00 -56.64 -29.37
C LEU A 21 13.44 -57.70 -30.34
N ALA A 22 12.60 -58.64 -29.87
CA ALA A 22 12.07 -59.75 -30.68
C ALA A 22 10.55 -59.72 -30.90
N MET A 23 9.82 -58.75 -30.31
CA MET A 23 8.38 -58.51 -30.58
C MET A 23 8.13 -57.24 -31.40
N GLY A 24 9.18 -56.49 -31.77
CA GLY A 24 9.11 -55.28 -32.60
C GLY A 24 9.05 -55.52 -34.11
N LEU A 25 8.58 -56.69 -34.57
CA LEU A 25 8.36 -56.96 -36.00
C LEU A 25 6.87 -56.86 -36.31
N SER A 26 6.55 -55.86 -37.15
CA SER A 26 5.27 -55.56 -37.80
C SER A 26 4.11 -55.13 -36.89
N TRP A 27 4.23 -53.97 -36.26
CA TRP A 27 3.11 -53.05 -36.19
C TRP A 27 3.48 -51.91 -37.12
N SER A 28 3.02 -51.96 -38.37
CA SER A 28 3.05 -50.80 -39.24
C SER A 28 2.29 -49.69 -38.52
N GLN A 29 3.00 -48.64 -38.09
CA GLN A 29 2.35 -47.38 -37.75
C GLN A 29 1.42 -47.04 -38.92
N PRO A 30 0.13 -46.72 -38.69
CA PRO A 30 -0.71 -46.25 -39.77
C PRO A 30 0.01 -45.07 -40.41
N ILE A 31 0.23 -45.18 -41.72
CA ILE A 31 0.83 -44.13 -42.55
C ILE A 31 -0.19 -43.00 -42.55
N ARG A 32 0.02 -42.03 -41.67
CA ARG A 32 -0.80 -40.84 -41.52
C ARG A 32 -0.31 -39.83 -42.53
N ALA A 33 -1.22 -39.28 -43.29
CA ALA A 33 -1.05 -38.06 -44.05
C ALA A 33 -2.23 -37.15 -43.66
N GLU A 34 -2.72 -36.22 -44.49
CA GLU A 34 -3.69 -35.22 -43.97
C GLU A 34 -4.90 -35.01 -44.87
N GLY A 35 -6.05 -35.53 -44.46
CA GLY A 35 -7.31 -35.29 -45.13
C GLY A 35 -8.47 -36.13 -44.62
N SER A 36 -9.33 -36.58 -45.53
CA SER A 36 -10.56 -37.30 -45.18
C SER A 36 -10.30 -38.64 -44.48
N ARG A 37 -9.12 -39.25 -44.63
CA ARG A 37 -8.80 -40.49 -43.90
C ARG A 37 -8.64 -40.27 -42.39
N GLU A 38 -8.10 -39.12 -41.96
CA GLU A 38 -7.95 -38.76 -40.55
C GLU A 38 -9.33 -38.50 -39.93
N LEU A 39 -10.16 -37.74 -40.64
CA LEU A 39 -11.53 -37.44 -40.24
C LEU A 39 -12.40 -38.70 -40.11
N THR A 40 -12.09 -39.77 -40.83
CA THR A 40 -12.85 -41.03 -40.87
C THR A 40 -12.21 -42.16 -40.07
N SER A 41 -11.15 -41.88 -39.29
CA SER A 41 -10.37 -42.89 -38.59
C SER A 41 -11.02 -43.44 -37.31
N ASN A 42 -11.99 -42.72 -36.72
CA ASN A 42 -12.58 -43.02 -35.41
C ASN A 42 -14.01 -43.60 -35.46
N GLY A 43 -14.38 -44.24 -36.58
CA GLY A 43 -15.71 -44.83 -36.74
C GLY A 43 -16.81 -43.82 -37.11
N GLY A 44 -18.07 -44.26 -37.07
CA GLY A 44 -19.23 -43.43 -37.41
C GLY A 44 -19.48 -43.30 -38.92
N PHE A 45 -19.92 -42.12 -39.32
CA PHE A 45 -20.25 -41.75 -40.70
C PHE A 45 -19.26 -40.73 -41.25
N ARG A 46 -19.13 -40.66 -42.57
CA ARG A 46 -18.16 -39.77 -43.22
C ARG A 46 -18.64 -38.32 -43.25
N PRO A 47 -17.80 -37.36 -42.85
CA PRO A 47 -18.00 -35.98 -43.21
C PRO A 47 -17.60 -35.77 -44.68
N PHE A 48 -18.53 -35.29 -45.50
CA PHE A 48 -18.23 -34.85 -46.86
C PHE A 48 -17.91 -33.36 -46.83
N LEU A 49 -16.87 -32.95 -47.56
CA LEU A 49 -16.54 -31.53 -47.66
C LEU A 49 -17.57 -30.83 -48.55
N ASP A 50 -18.29 -29.87 -47.98
CA ASP A 50 -19.28 -29.10 -48.72
C ASP A 50 -18.56 -28.16 -49.72
N SER A 51 -19.13 -28.01 -50.91
CA SER A 51 -18.55 -27.16 -51.97
C SER A 51 -19.58 -26.22 -52.64
N ARG A 52 -20.77 -26.12 -52.05
CA ARG A 52 -21.88 -25.25 -52.52
C ARG A 52 -21.53 -23.77 -52.38
N GLY A 53 -22.05 -22.92 -53.26
CA GLY A 53 -21.87 -21.46 -53.20
C GLY A 53 -22.69 -20.77 -52.10
N ASP A 54 -22.53 -19.46 -52.01
CA ASP A 54 -22.99 -18.55 -50.92
C ASP A 54 -24.52 -18.40 -50.75
N ASN A 55 -25.33 -19.30 -51.31
CA ASN A 55 -26.80 -19.17 -51.31
C ASN A 55 -27.47 -19.71 -50.02
N ASP A 56 -26.72 -20.01 -48.96
CA ASP A 56 -27.30 -20.37 -47.67
C ASP A 56 -27.45 -19.13 -46.76
N PRO A 57 -28.68 -18.70 -46.42
CA PRO A 57 -28.93 -17.47 -45.69
C PRO A 57 -28.66 -17.54 -44.18
N VAL A 58 -28.17 -18.66 -43.64
CA VAL A 58 -28.20 -18.92 -42.18
C VAL A 58 -26.82 -18.75 -41.48
N ALA A 59 -25.73 -18.50 -42.20
CA ALA A 59 -24.46 -18.05 -41.62
C ALA A 59 -23.66 -17.20 -42.63
N PRO A 60 -22.94 -16.14 -42.20
CA PRO A 60 -22.10 -15.34 -43.09
C PRO A 60 -20.80 -16.06 -43.51
N VAL A 61 -20.64 -17.34 -43.16
CA VAL A 61 -19.48 -18.17 -43.52
C VAL A 61 -19.82 -19.04 -44.73
N PRO A 62 -19.04 -18.95 -45.83
CA PRO A 62 -19.26 -19.74 -47.05
C PRO A 62 -19.09 -21.24 -46.83
N ARG A 63 -19.92 -22.08 -47.45
CA ARG A 63 -19.75 -23.56 -47.48
C ARG A 63 -18.69 -24.02 -48.49
N ARG A 64 -17.53 -23.35 -48.47
CA ARG A 64 -16.38 -23.53 -49.37
C ARG A 64 -15.09 -23.30 -48.60
N THR A 65 -14.64 -24.30 -47.85
CA THR A 65 -13.39 -24.16 -47.10
C THR A 65 -12.17 -24.32 -47.98
N THR A 66 -11.09 -23.70 -47.52
CA THR A 66 -9.75 -23.91 -48.03
C THR A 66 -8.92 -24.65 -46.99
N ILE A 67 -8.08 -25.56 -47.44
CA ILE A 67 -7.09 -26.23 -46.60
C ILE A 67 -5.76 -25.52 -46.80
N GLN A 68 -5.18 -25.00 -45.73
CA GLN A 68 -3.84 -24.45 -45.71
C GLN A 68 -2.82 -25.55 -45.44
N VAL A 69 -1.63 -25.46 -46.03
CA VAL A 69 -0.53 -26.37 -45.74
C VAL A 69 0.81 -25.63 -45.75
N TYR A 70 1.59 -25.76 -44.68
CA TYR A 70 2.96 -25.24 -44.64
C TYR A 70 3.94 -26.20 -45.32
N VAL A 71 4.81 -25.66 -46.16
CA VAL A 71 5.83 -26.42 -46.90
C VAL A 71 7.10 -25.61 -47.12
N GLU A 72 8.22 -26.32 -47.22
CA GLU A 72 9.56 -25.79 -47.44
C GLU A 72 10.07 -26.08 -48.85
N GLU A 73 11.05 -25.30 -49.31
CA GLU A 73 11.69 -25.38 -50.61
C GLU A 73 12.25 -26.79 -50.83
N GLY A 74 11.87 -27.38 -51.97
CA GLY A 74 12.29 -28.73 -52.34
C GLY A 74 11.44 -29.85 -51.74
N GLU A 75 10.44 -29.56 -50.93
CA GLU A 75 9.39 -30.51 -50.56
C GLU A 75 8.35 -30.66 -51.68
N THR A 76 7.54 -31.74 -51.60
CA THR A 76 6.45 -32.01 -52.55
C THR A 76 5.11 -32.03 -51.82
N ILE A 77 4.15 -31.25 -52.30
CA ILE A 77 2.73 -31.35 -51.90
C ILE A 77 2.05 -32.36 -52.82
N ASN A 78 1.37 -33.34 -52.22
CA ASN A 78 0.55 -34.31 -52.94
C ASN A 78 -0.91 -34.03 -52.67
N LEU A 79 -1.64 -33.69 -53.73
CA LEU A 79 -3.04 -33.33 -53.65
C LEU A 79 -3.91 -34.46 -54.20
N GLY A 80 -4.98 -34.75 -53.47
CA GLY A 80 -5.96 -35.78 -53.81
C GLY A 80 -7.40 -35.30 -53.61
N SER A 81 -8.30 -35.68 -54.51
CA SER A 81 -9.74 -35.44 -54.42
C SER A 81 -10.52 -36.53 -55.16
N SER A 82 -11.63 -36.99 -54.59
CA SER A 82 -12.58 -37.85 -55.30
C SER A 82 -13.26 -37.14 -56.47
N ALA A 83 -13.31 -35.80 -56.44
CA ALA A 83 -13.99 -34.98 -57.44
C ALA A 83 -13.11 -34.60 -58.63
N ASN A 84 -11.78 -34.65 -58.50
CA ASN A 84 -10.90 -34.15 -59.56
C ASN A 84 -11.12 -34.93 -60.88
N GLY A 85 -11.46 -34.20 -61.94
CA GLY A 85 -11.75 -34.77 -63.25
C GLY A 85 -13.16 -35.38 -63.41
N VAL A 86 -14.06 -35.18 -62.44
CA VAL A 86 -15.49 -35.53 -62.53
C VAL A 86 -16.29 -34.27 -62.80
N ASN A 87 -16.81 -34.11 -64.02
CA ASN A 87 -17.50 -32.89 -64.48
C ASN A 87 -16.65 -31.63 -64.23
N ASN A 88 -17.12 -30.67 -63.41
CA ASN A 88 -16.35 -29.47 -63.05
C ASN A 88 -15.50 -29.65 -61.79
N GLY A 89 -15.42 -30.86 -61.24
CA GLY A 89 -14.69 -31.14 -60.01
C GLY A 89 -13.19 -30.99 -60.23
N VAL A 90 -12.54 -30.22 -59.35
CA VAL A 90 -11.17 -29.75 -59.55
C VAL A 90 -10.48 -29.44 -58.21
N ILE A 91 -9.14 -29.48 -58.21
CA ILE A 91 -8.30 -29.01 -57.12
C ILE A 91 -7.57 -27.75 -57.58
N ASN A 92 -7.83 -26.62 -56.91
CA ASN A 92 -7.09 -25.38 -57.10
C ASN A 92 -6.11 -25.21 -55.95
N TYR A 93 -4.94 -24.64 -56.24
CA TYR A 93 -3.95 -24.33 -55.21
C TYR A 93 -3.29 -22.98 -55.49
N THR A 94 -2.96 -22.28 -54.43
CA THR A 94 -2.33 -20.96 -54.47
C THR A 94 -1.07 -21.01 -53.63
N ASP A 95 0.04 -20.55 -54.19
CA ASP A 95 1.32 -20.46 -53.47
C ASP A 95 1.34 -19.27 -52.49
N PRO A 96 2.35 -19.16 -51.60
CA PRO A 96 2.47 -18.06 -50.64
C PRO A 96 2.66 -16.68 -51.29
N LEU A 97 3.05 -16.65 -52.57
CA LEU A 97 3.25 -15.43 -53.36
C LEU A 97 1.96 -14.97 -54.06
N GLY A 98 0.89 -15.76 -53.99
CA GLY A 98 -0.41 -15.47 -54.59
C GLY A 98 -0.59 -16.00 -56.01
N ASN A 99 0.30 -16.84 -56.52
CA ASN A 99 0.13 -17.45 -57.84
C ASN A 99 -0.85 -18.63 -57.78
N GLU A 100 -1.89 -18.58 -58.62
CA GLU A 100 -2.93 -19.60 -58.66
C GLU A 100 -2.66 -20.64 -59.75
N ASN A 101 -2.87 -21.92 -59.41
CA ASN A 101 -2.72 -23.05 -60.31
C ASN A 101 -3.81 -24.11 -60.06
N THR A 102 -3.92 -25.05 -61.00
CA THR A 102 -4.96 -26.09 -60.99
C THR A 102 -4.34 -27.44 -61.29
N CYS A 103 -4.78 -28.48 -60.56
CA CYS A 103 -4.33 -29.84 -60.80
C CYS A 103 -4.79 -30.38 -62.17
N PRO A 104 -3.93 -31.14 -62.89
CA PRO A 104 -4.33 -31.79 -64.13
C PRO A 104 -5.52 -32.74 -63.94
N VAL A 105 -6.37 -32.86 -64.95
CA VAL A 105 -7.51 -33.79 -64.95
C VAL A 105 -6.99 -35.23 -64.89
N GLY A 106 -7.44 -35.99 -63.88
CA GLY A 106 -7.10 -37.40 -63.68
C GLY A 106 -5.91 -37.64 -62.75
N ASP A 107 -5.08 -36.63 -62.49
CA ASP A 107 -4.08 -36.67 -61.42
C ASP A 107 -4.75 -36.33 -60.08
N GLY A 108 -4.31 -36.92 -58.99
CA GLY A 108 -4.93 -36.72 -57.67
C GLY A 108 -6.32 -37.33 -57.51
N GLN A 109 -6.78 -38.24 -58.39
CA GLN A 109 -8.13 -38.80 -58.25
C GLN A 109 -8.19 -39.95 -57.22
N ILE A 110 -8.99 -39.79 -56.15
CA ILE A 110 -9.23 -40.81 -55.12
C ILE A 110 -10.50 -41.60 -55.48
N LEU A 111 -10.35 -42.85 -55.93
CA LEU A 111 -11.47 -43.66 -56.45
C LEU A 111 -12.02 -44.68 -55.45
N THR A 112 -11.22 -45.11 -54.48
CA THR A 112 -11.59 -46.20 -53.59
C THR A 112 -11.16 -45.93 -52.15
N ARG A 113 -11.88 -46.52 -51.20
CA ARG A 113 -11.51 -46.45 -49.77
C ARG A 113 -10.11 -47.01 -49.51
N ALA A 114 -9.66 -48.00 -50.28
CA ALA A 114 -8.30 -48.53 -50.16
C ALA A 114 -7.23 -47.50 -50.54
N GLN A 115 -7.48 -46.70 -51.59
CA GLN A 115 -6.58 -45.60 -51.98
C GLN A 115 -6.59 -44.48 -50.95
N GLU A 116 -7.77 -44.09 -50.45
CA GLU A 116 -7.90 -43.07 -49.41
C GLU A 116 -7.12 -43.45 -48.14
N MET A 117 -7.23 -44.72 -47.69
CA MET A 117 -6.49 -45.22 -46.54
C MET A 117 -4.99 -45.38 -46.80
N ALA A 118 -4.59 -45.64 -48.04
CA ALA A 118 -3.17 -45.76 -48.42
C ALA A 118 -2.49 -44.40 -48.63
N GLY A 119 -3.24 -43.34 -48.90
CA GLY A 119 -2.69 -42.01 -49.24
C GLY A 119 -2.10 -41.96 -50.66
N PRO A 120 -1.24 -40.97 -50.96
CA PRO A 120 -0.65 -40.81 -52.28
C PRO A 120 0.44 -41.86 -52.54
N GLN A 121 0.69 -42.16 -53.82
CA GLN A 121 1.92 -42.84 -54.21
C GLN A 121 3.16 -42.08 -53.70
N PRO A 122 4.26 -42.79 -53.34
CA PRO A 122 4.56 -44.20 -53.59
C PRO A 122 4.03 -45.19 -52.54
N ASN A 123 3.11 -44.79 -51.64
CA ASN A 123 2.52 -45.76 -50.71
C ASN A 123 1.86 -46.91 -51.47
N ALA A 124 2.04 -48.13 -50.97
CA ALA A 124 1.51 -49.32 -51.62
C ALA A 124 -0.02 -49.28 -51.65
N GLY A 125 -0.61 -49.29 -52.85
CA GLY A 125 -2.05 -49.18 -53.04
C GLY A 125 -2.61 -47.75 -53.06
N GLY A 126 -1.73 -46.74 -52.97
CA GLY A 126 -2.09 -45.33 -53.02
C GLY A 126 -2.60 -44.84 -54.37
N TYR A 127 -3.27 -43.68 -54.36
CA TYR A 127 -3.71 -43.00 -55.58
C TYR A 127 -2.55 -42.28 -56.27
N ASN A 128 -2.69 -41.98 -57.57
CA ASN A 128 -1.73 -41.14 -58.29
C ASN A 128 -1.96 -39.68 -57.89
N PRO A 129 -1.05 -39.01 -57.17
CA PRO A 129 -1.29 -37.65 -56.68
C PRO A 129 -1.17 -36.59 -57.79
N CYS A 130 -1.78 -35.44 -57.55
CA CYS A 130 -1.34 -34.20 -58.19
C CYS A 130 -0.12 -33.70 -57.40
N GLU A 131 1.07 -33.91 -57.98
CA GLU A 131 2.34 -33.55 -57.35
C GLU A 131 2.68 -32.08 -57.62
N VAL A 132 2.91 -31.31 -56.58
CA VAL A 132 3.36 -29.92 -56.63
C VAL A 132 4.72 -29.83 -55.95
N LEU A 133 5.78 -29.61 -56.72
CA LEU A 133 7.12 -29.38 -56.19
C LEU A 133 7.24 -27.91 -55.73
N VAL A 134 7.65 -27.70 -54.48
CA VAL A 134 7.86 -26.35 -53.94
C VAL A 134 9.17 -25.79 -54.49
N GLY A 135 9.06 -24.70 -55.25
CA GLY A 135 10.17 -24.00 -55.88
C GLY A 135 10.91 -23.04 -54.94
N ALA A 136 12.01 -22.49 -55.45
CA ALA A 136 12.82 -21.54 -54.70
C ALA A 136 12.04 -20.25 -54.41
N GLY A 137 11.96 -19.87 -53.13
CA GLY A 137 11.21 -18.69 -52.67
C GLY A 137 9.70 -18.90 -52.54
N GLU A 138 9.22 -20.14 -52.66
CA GLU A 138 7.81 -20.53 -52.44
C GLU A 138 7.60 -21.20 -51.07
N ASP A 139 8.57 -21.03 -50.16
CA ASP A 139 8.45 -21.40 -48.74
C ASP A 139 7.26 -20.69 -48.11
N GLY A 140 6.38 -21.46 -47.46
CA GLY A 140 5.31 -20.91 -46.65
C GLY A 140 4.00 -21.67 -46.76
N ILE A 141 2.89 -20.94 -46.58
CA ILE A 141 1.55 -21.51 -46.48
C ILE A 141 0.87 -21.49 -47.85
N TRP A 142 0.63 -22.68 -48.39
CA TRP A 142 -0.12 -22.89 -49.62
C TRP A 142 -1.60 -23.08 -49.31
N THR A 143 -2.48 -22.51 -50.15
CA THR A 143 -3.93 -22.56 -49.94
C THR A 143 -4.59 -23.47 -50.99
N ILE A 144 -5.14 -24.59 -50.55
CA ILE A 144 -5.78 -25.62 -51.38
C ILE A 144 -7.30 -25.48 -51.32
N GLU A 145 -7.96 -25.53 -52.47
CA GLU A 145 -9.41 -25.53 -52.59
C GLU A 145 -9.88 -26.76 -53.37
N PHE A 146 -10.85 -27.47 -52.79
CA PHE A 146 -11.45 -28.65 -53.39
C PHE A 146 -12.87 -28.33 -53.87
N ILE A 147 -13.10 -28.43 -55.16
CA ILE A 147 -14.38 -28.08 -55.78
C ILE A 147 -15.10 -29.36 -56.22
N GLY A 148 -16.37 -29.49 -55.83
CA GLY A 148 -17.22 -30.62 -56.24
C GLY A 148 -17.68 -30.54 -57.71
N PRO A 149 -18.20 -31.65 -58.27
CA PRO A 149 -18.55 -31.78 -59.69
C PRO A 149 -19.50 -30.72 -60.27
N THR A 150 -20.37 -30.12 -59.45
CA THR A 150 -21.31 -29.07 -59.86
C THR A 150 -20.83 -27.64 -59.62
N GLY A 151 -19.65 -27.45 -59.01
CA GLY A 151 -19.14 -26.14 -58.63
C GLY A 151 -20.09 -25.40 -57.66
N ALA A 152 -20.15 -24.07 -57.76
CA ALA A 152 -20.88 -23.22 -56.81
C ALA A 152 -22.41 -23.35 -56.89
N ALA A 153 -22.93 -23.86 -58.00
CA ALA A 153 -24.36 -23.91 -58.28
C ALA A 153 -25.04 -25.22 -57.83
N GLY A 154 -24.29 -26.16 -57.26
CA GLY A 154 -24.81 -27.44 -56.80
C GLY A 154 -25.77 -27.32 -55.62
N THR A 155 -26.75 -28.23 -55.53
CA THR A 155 -27.70 -28.29 -54.40
C THR A 155 -27.87 -29.71 -53.84
N GLN A 156 -27.17 -30.71 -54.39
CA GLN A 156 -27.34 -32.11 -54.03
C GLN A 156 -26.55 -32.43 -52.76
N ASP A 157 -27.26 -32.84 -51.71
CA ASP A 157 -26.67 -33.40 -50.50
C ASP A 157 -26.14 -34.83 -50.75
N PRO A 158 -25.10 -35.27 -50.02
CA PRO A 158 -24.61 -36.65 -50.06
C PRO A 158 -25.63 -37.64 -49.47
N ASP A 159 -25.45 -38.93 -49.78
CA ASP A 159 -26.11 -40.01 -49.03
C ASP A 159 -25.33 -40.30 -47.74
N ASP A 160 -26.03 -40.66 -46.66
CA ASP A 160 -25.37 -41.08 -45.43
C ASP A 160 -24.50 -42.31 -45.67
N THR A 161 -23.22 -42.19 -45.31
CA THR A 161 -22.28 -43.27 -45.58
C THR A 161 -21.33 -43.53 -44.43
N ALA A 162 -21.27 -44.78 -43.98
CA ALA A 162 -20.34 -45.24 -42.96
C ALA A 162 -18.87 -45.05 -43.38
N VAL A 163 -17.99 -44.78 -42.42
CA VAL A 163 -16.56 -44.49 -42.66
C VAL A 163 -15.74 -45.62 -43.31
N ASN A 164 -16.26 -46.84 -43.32
CA ASN A 164 -15.61 -47.98 -43.97
C ASN A 164 -15.86 -48.05 -45.49
N ASN A 165 -16.66 -47.13 -46.04
CA ASN A 165 -16.99 -47.08 -47.46
C ASN A 165 -16.67 -45.69 -48.05
N LEU A 166 -16.29 -45.65 -49.33
CA LEU A 166 -16.15 -44.42 -50.12
C LEU A 166 -17.10 -44.52 -51.33
N PRO A 167 -18.15 -43.70 -51.43
CA PRO A 167 -19.02 -43.67 -52.60
C PRO A 167 -18.24 -43.12 -53.79
N ALA A 168 -18.60 -43.61 -54.98
CA ALA A 168 -18.10 -43.02 -56.21
C ALA A 168 -18.65 -41.59 -56.35
N GLN A 169 -17.80 -40.65 -56.76
CA GLN A 169 -18.22 -39.29 -57.01
C GLN A 169 -19.16 -39.22 -58.23
N GLY A 170 -20.35 -38.66 -58.05
CA GLY A 170 -21.36 -38.43 -59.08
C GLY A 170 -21.21 -37.06 -59.77
N ASN A 171 -21.65 -36.97 -61.03
CA ASN A 171 -21.54 -35.72 -61.82
C ASN A 171 -22.37 -34.54 -61.28
N ASN A 172 -23.37 -34.81 -60.44
CA ASN A 172 -24.30 -33.84 -59.89
C ASN A 172 -24.01 -33.49 -58.41
N ASP A 173 -22.96 -34.08 -57.84
CA ASP A 173 -22.62 -33.87 -56.45
C ASP A 173 -22.15 -32.44 -56.22
N SER A 174 -22.53 -31.88 -55.07
CA SER A 174 -22.15 -30.54 -54.63
C SER A 174 -21.17 -30.55 -53.45
N PHE A 175 -20.48 -31.68 -53.30
CA PHE A 175 -19.56 -31.98 -52.20
C PHE A 175 -18.39 -32.84 -52.72
N VAL A 176 -17.34 -32.96 -51.90
CA VAL A 176 -16.19 -33.82 -52.15
C VAL A 176 -16.20 -34.99 -51.16
N SER A 177 -16.17 -36.22 -51.67
CA SER A 177 -16.32 -37.45 -50.88
C SER A 177 -15.05 -37.90 -50.16
N ALA A 178 -13.89 -37.63 -50.75
CA ALA A 178 -12.58 -37.82 -50.15
C ALA A 178 -11.61 -36.76 -50.67
N TRP A 179 -10.67 -36.35 -49.84
CA TRP A 179 -9.65 -35.36 -50.18
C TRP A 179 -8.40 -35.61 -49.34
N ASP A 180 -7.25 -35.17 -49.85
CA ASP A 180 -5.95 -35.41 -49.22
C ASP A 180 -4.96 -34.29 -49.59
N VAL A 181 -4.21 -33.82 -48.60
CA VAL A 181 -3.12 -32.85 -48.71
C VAL A 181 -1.93 -33.43 -47.94
N THR A 182 -0.99 -34.03 -48.65
CA THR A 182 0.15 -34.74 -48.04
C THR A 182 1.47 -34.08 -48.40
N VAL A 183 2.25 -33.66 -47.41
CA VAL A 183 3.62 -33.16 -47.62
C VAL A 183 4.62 -34.30 -47.56
N ARG A 184 5.59 -34.31 -48.47
CA ARG A 184 6.75 -35.22 -48.44
C ARG A 184 8.06 -34.47 -48.59
N GLY A 185 9.06 -34.92 -47.84
CA GLY A 185 10.42 -34.41 -47.97
C GLY A 185 11.03 -34.78 -49.34
N GLY A 186 11.64 -33.80 -50.01
CA GLY A 186 12.38 -34.01 -51.26
C GLY A 186 11.51 -34.16 -52.51
N ALA A 187 12.09 -33.79 -53.65
CA ALA A 187 11.42 -33.82 -54.95
C ALA A 187 10.97 -35.23 -55.36
N GLY A 188 9.79 -35.32 -55.98
CA GLY A 188 9.25 -36.55 -56.58
C GLY A 188 8.92 -37.63 -55.56
N ASN A 189 8.44 -37.22 -54.37
CA ASN A 189 7.96 -38.12 -53.32
C ASN A 189 9.01 -39.12 -52.81
N THR A 190 10.27 -38.72 -52.79
CA THR A 190 11.40 -39.57 -52.42
C THR A 190 11.59 -39.71 -50.91
N GLY A 191 11.09 -38.77 -50.11
CA GLY A 191 11.10 -38.81 -48.65
C GLY A 191 9.80 -39.32 -48.02
N PRO A 192 9.80 -39.45 -46.68
CA PRO A 192 8.63 -39.84 -45.90
C PRO A 192 7.55 -38.75 -45.91
N GLU A 193 6.32 -39.13 -45.55
CA GLU A 193 5.24 -38.17 -45.28
C GLU A 193 5.56 -37.37 -44.03
N ILE A 194 5.22 -36.08 -44.08
CA ILE A 194 5.34 -35.13 -42.98
C ILE A 194 3.92 -34.71 -42.61
N THR A 195 3.47 -35.15 -41.44
CA THR A 195 2.13 -34.83 -40.90
C THR A 195 2.15 -33.60 -40.03
N GLY A 196 0.98 -33.06 -39.71
CA GLY A 196 0.80 -31.94 -38.79
C GLY A 196 1.07 -30.59 -39.45
N ARG A 197 0.99 -30.48 -40.78
CA ARG A 197 1.28 -29.25 -41.53
C ARG A 197 0.05 -28.68 -42.24
N ALA A 198 -0.99 -29.48 -42.43
CA ALA A 198 -2.26 -29.09 -43.03
C ALA A 198 -3.30 -28.73 -41.96
N TYR A 199 -3.94 -27.58 -42.16
CA TYR A 199 -4.98 -27.06 -41.28
C TYR A 199 -6.08 -26.35 -42.07
N ALA A 200 -7.19 -26.06 -41.42
CA ALA A 200 -8.25 -25.19 -41.93
C ALA A 200 -8.55 -24.08 -40.91
N THR A 201 -9.10 -22.96 -41.35
CA THR A 201 -9.65 -21.93 -40.45
C THR A 201 -11.10 -22.24 -40.05
N TYR A 202 -11.82 -23.01 -40.85
CA TYR A 202 -13.16 -23.54 -40.54
C TYR A 202 -13.49 -24.76 -41.41
N LEU A 203 -14.45 -25.57 -40.96
CA LEU A 203 -14.84 -26.83 -41.61
C LEU A 203 -16.37 -26.87 -41.85
N PRO A 204 -16.82 -26.65 -43.10
CA PRO A 204 -18.18 -26.93 -43.53
C PRO A 204 -18.29 -28.38 -44.00
N PHE A 205 -19.04 -29.19 -43.27
CA PHE A 205 -19.28 -30.59 -43.63
C PHE A 205 -20.75 -30.89 -43.80
N ASN A 206 -21.02 -31.90 -44.62
CA ASN A 206 -22.34 -32.45 -44.83
C ASN A 206 -22.31 -33.96 -44.59
N MET A 207 -23.24 -34.47 -43.79
CA MET A 207 -23.34 -35.88 -43.40
C MET A 207 -24.37 -36.66 -44.23
N GLY A 208 -25.22 -35.95 -44.99
CA GLY A 208 -26.23 -36.52 -45.89
C GLY A 208 -27.56 -36.93 -45.24
N ALA A 209 -27.56 -37.18 -43.93
CA ALA A 209 -28.76 -37.45 -43.15
C ALA A 209 -28.60 -36.93 -41.70
N SER A 210 -29.69 -36.96 -40.94
CA SER A 210 -29.69 -36.82 -39.48
C SER A 210 -29.81 -38.20 -38.81
N GLY A 211 -29.36 -38.34 -37.57
CA GLY A 211 -29.27 -39.62 -36.86
C GLY A 211 -27.99 -40.40 -37.16
N VAL A 212 -26.95 -39.73 -37.67
CA VAL A 212 -25.67 -40.30 -38.10
C VAL A 212 -24.51 -39.63 -37.36
N ASN A 213 -23.72 -40.44 -36.68
CA ASN A 213 -22.73 -39.92 -35.74
C ASN A 213 -21.38 -39.60 -36.42
N LEU A 214 -20.84 -38.42 -36.14
CA LEU A 214 -19.53 -37.93 -36.53
C LEU A 214 -18.54 -38.05 -35.35
N ASN A 215 -17.48 -38.83 -35.55
CA ASN A 215 -16.48 -39.12 -34.52
C ASN A 215 -15.10 -38.51 -34.83
N SER A 216 -15.02 -37.54 -35.75
CA SER A 216 -13.72 -36.96 -36.14
C SER A 216 -13.00 -36.35 -34.94
N ILE A 217 -11.67 -36.46 -34.97
CA ILE A 217 -10.78 -35.80 -34.01
C ILE A 217 -9.99 -34.74 -34.77
N THR A 218 -9.93 -33.53 -34.21
CA THR A 218 -9.17 -32.40 -34.75
C THR A 218 -8.32 -31.77 -33.65
N TYR A 219 -7.35 -30.96 -34.06
CA TYR A 219 -6.40 -30.31 -33.17
C TYR A 219 -6.43 -28.80 -33.40
N ILE A 220 -6.73 -28.01 -32.36
CA ILE A 220 -6.87 -26.57 -32.45
C ILE A 220 -5.61 -25.94 -31.87
N GLN A 221 -4.83 -25.30 -32.73
CA GLN A 221 -3.65 -24.54 -32.37
C GLN A 221 -4.06 -23.08 -32.18
N THR A 222 -3.91 -22.57 -30.96
CA THR A 222 -4.19 -21.16 -30.65
C THR A 222 -3.02 -20.27 -31.05
N GLU A 223 -3.29 -18.97 -31.21
CA GLU A 223 -2.25 -17.96 -31.43
C GLU A 223 -1.27 -17.90 -30.26
N ARG A 224 -1.78 -17.97 -29.02
CA ARG A 224 -0.98 -18.06 -27.79
C ARG A 224 -0.04 -19.27 -27.77
N GLY A 225 -0.30 -20.29 -28.57
CA GLY A 225 0.52 -21.50 -28.63
C GLY A 225 -0.11 -22.72 -27.94
N ASP A 226 -1.20 -22.58 -27.20
CA ASP A 226 -1.89 -23.72 -26.58
C ASP A 226 -2.51 -24.66 -27.63
N LEU A 227 -2.41 -25.97 -27.39
CA LEU A 227 -2.95 -27.01 -28.27
C LEU A 227 -4.13 -27.73 -27.62
N TYR A 228 -5.26 -27.76 -28.32
CA TYR A 228 -6.46 -28.46 -27.89
C TYR A 228 -6.79 -29.62 -28.82
N ARG A 229 -7.17 -30.76 -28.27
CA ARG A 229 -7.67 -31.91 -29.02
C ARG A 229 -9.18 -31.99 -28.85
N MET A 230 -9.90 -31.82 -29.95
CA MET A 230 -11.36 -31.91 -29.99
C MET A 230 -11.81 -33.22 -30.62
N ASN A 231 -12.53 -34.02 -29.84
CA ASN A 231 -13.24 -35.20 -30.31
C ASN A 231 -14.73 -34.87 -30.35
N LEU A 232 -15.29 -34.91 -31.57
CA LEU A 232 -16.70 -34.61 -31.81
C LEU A 232 -17.65 -35.66 -31.19
N ASN A 233 -17.11 -36.84 -30.83
CA ASN A 233 -17.73 -37.83 -29.94
C ASN A 233 -19.16 -38.24 -30.31
N GLY A 234 -19.47 -38.29 -31.60
CA GLY A 234 -20.79 -38.67 -32.09
C GLY A 234 -21.77 -37.52 -32.19
N LEU A 235 -21.27 -36.30 -32.39
CA LEU A 235 -22.01 -35.18 -32.99
C LEU A 235 -22.86 -35.70 -34.14
N ASP A 236 -24.12 -35.30 -34.21
CA ASP A 236 -25.08 -35.78 -35.21
C ASP A 236 -25.60 -34.61 -36.05
N PRO A 237 -24.75 -34.07 -36.95
CA PRO A 237 -25.16 -32.95 -37.76
C PRO A 237 -25.73 -33.39 -39.12
N PHE A 238 -26.48 -32.53 -39.81
CA PHE A 238 -26.80 -32.71 -41.23
C PHE A 238 -25.83 -31.91 -42.10
N GLY A 239 -25.82 -30.59 -41.96
CA GLY A 239 -24.99 -29.69 -42.76
C GLY A 239 -24.54 -28.51 -41.91
N PHE A 240 -23.32 -28.58 -41.40
CA PHE A 240 -22.86 -27.73 -40.30
C PHE A 240 -21.54 -27.03 -40.61
N ILE A 241 -21.22 -26.01 -39.82
CA ILE A 241 -19.92 -25.32 -39.85
C ILE A 241 -19.32 -25.35 -38.45
N PHE A 242 -18.04 -25.73 -38.37
CA PHE A 242 -17.23 -25.70 -37.17
C PHE A 242 -16.01 -24.80 -37.36
N PHE A 243 -15.74 -23.93 -36.39
CA PHE A 243 -14.51 -23.14 -36.32
C PHE A 243 -14.08 -22.94 -34.86
N ALA A 244 -12.92 -22.33 -34.64
CA ALA A 244 -12.46 -21.94 -33.32
C ALA A 244 -11.87 -20.52 -33.35
N ASN A 245 -12.16 -19.72 -32.33
CA ASN A 245 -11.70 -18.34 -32.22
C ASN A 245 -11.53 -17.94 -30.74
N ASN A 246 -11.02 -16.73 -30.48
CA ASN A 246 -10.74 -16.26 -29.12
C ASN A 246 -11.97 -15.70 -28.37
N LYS A 247 -13.10 -15.46 -29.05
CA LYS A 247 -14.26 -14.74 -28.46
C LYS A 247 -15.63 -15.42 -28.61
N GLY A 248 -15.71 -16.50 -29.39
CA GLY A 248 -16.96 -17.18 -29.71
C GLY A 248 -17.92 -16.28 -30.48
N PHE A 249 -19.17 -16.22 -30.01
CA PHE A 249 -20.14 -15.23 -30.44
C PHE A 249 -20.01 -13.95 -29.62
N THR A 250 -20.17 -12.80 -30.27
CA THR A 250 -19.96 -11.49 -29.65
C THR A 250 -21.25 -10.66 -29.61
N ASP A 251 -21.24 -9.63 -28.77
CA ASP A 251 -22.26 -8.58 -28.82
C ASP A 251 -22.00 -7.60 -30.00
N ALA A 252 -22.71 -6.48 -30.02
CA ALA A 252 -22.55 -5.46 -31.07
C ALA A 252 -21.27 -4.60 -30.94
N ASN A 253 -20.61 -4.63 -29.78
CA ASN A 253 -19.35 -3.94 -29.52
C ASN A 253 -18.13 -4.81 -29.85
N GLY A 254 -18.33 -6.13 -29.99
CA GLY A 254 -17.27 -7.10 -30.26
C GLY A 254 -16.80 -7.83 -29.00
N ASP A 255 -17.54 -7.71 -27.90
CA ASP A 255 -17.22 -8.37 -26.63
C ASP A 255 -17.77 -9.82 -26.63
N PRO A 256 -17.02 -10.81 -26.10
CA PRO A 256 -17.45 -12.20 -26.05
C PRO A 256 -18.71 -12.38 -25.19
N LEU A 257 -19.70 -13.13 -25.67
CA LEU A 257 -20.96 -13.35 -24.96
C LEU A 257 -20.89 -14.47 -23.91
N PHE A 258 -19.89 -15.37 -23.98
CA PHE A 258 -19.76 -16.57 -23.14
C PHE A 258 -21.07 -17.39 -23.04
N ARG A 259 -21.69 -17.65 -24.20
CA ARG A 259 -22.94 -18.39 -24.32
C ARG A 259 -23.20 -18.83 -25.75
N SER A 260 -24.00 -19.86 -25.89
CA SER A 260 -24.69 -20.16 -27.15
C SER A 260 -25.73 -19.06 -27.44
N VAL A 261 -26.13 -18.97 -28.71
CA VAL A 261 -26.98 -17.89 -29.24
C VAL A 261 -28.08 -18.44 -30.15
N PRO A 262 -29.24 -17.78 -30.27
CA PRO A 262 -30.19 -18.14 -31.32
C PRO A 262 -29.59 -17.85 -32.70
N ARG A 263 -29.85 -18.69 -33.71
CA ARG A 263 -29.39 -18.44 -35.09
C ARG A 263 -30.18 -17.35 -35.82
N ASN A 264 -31.32 -16.94 -35.26
CA ASN A 264 -32.16 -15.87 -35.80
C ASN A 264 -32.47 -14.82 -34.69
N PRO A 265 -32.01 -13.57 -34.83
CA PRO A 265 -31.22 -13.02 -35.94
C PRO A 265 -29.84 -13.68 -36.07
N VAL A 266 -29.18 -13.48 -37.22
CA VAL A 266 -27.84 -14.03 -37.46
C VAL A 266 -26.88 -13.55 -36.35
N PRO A 267 -26.17 -14.46 -35.66
CA PRO A 267 -25.21 -14.10 -34.63
C PRO A 267 -24.08 -13.19 -35.13
N ILE A 268 -23.54 -12.36 -34.23
CA ILE A 268 -22.34 -11.56 -34.46
C ILE A 268 -21.14 -12.37 -33.95
N PHE A 269 -20.07 -12.42 -34.74
CA PHE A 269 -18.80 -13.10 -34.44
C PHE A 269 -17.74 -12.68 -35.46
N HIS A 270 -16.47 -12.95 -35.18
CA HIS A 270 -15.38 -12.82 -36.16
C HIS A 270 -15.44 -13.96 -37.19
N PRO A 271 -15.74 -13.70 -38.48
CA PRO A 271 -15.87 -14.77 -39.46
C PRO A 271 -14.50 -15.40 -39.80
N PRO A 272 -14.35 -16.73 -39.74
CA PRO A 272 -13.07 -17.43 -39.95
C PRO A 272 -12.52 -17.37 -41.37
N ASN A 273 -13.28 -16.78 -42.30
CA ASN A 273 -12.89 -16.51 -43.69
C ASN A 273 -12.47 -15.05 -43.94
N VAL A 274 -12.41 -14.23 -42.89
CA VAL A 274 -11.91 -12.85 -42.91
C VAL A 274 -10.53 -12.83 -42.23
N ALA A 275 -9.67 -11.88 -42.62
CA ALA A 275 -8.36 -11.73 -42.00
C ALA A 275 -8.49 -11.34 -40.52
N ASP A 276 -7.66 -11.95 -39.68
CA ASP A 276 -7.58 -11.68 -38.24
C ASP A 276 -7.10 -10.24 -37.95
N THR A 277 -7.51 -9.69 -36.81
CA THR A 277 -7.01 -8.41 -36.26
C THR A 277 -6.13 -8.69 -35.03
N ALA A 278 -5.70 -7.66 -34.30
CA ALA A 278 -5.01 -7.89 -33.02
C ALA A 278 -5.96 -8.43 -31.94
N ASP A 279 -7.27 -8.16 -32.04
CA ASP A 279 -8.26 -8.50 -31.01
C ASP A 279 -9.18 -9.65 -31.45
N ASP A 280 -9.32 -9.89 -32.75
CA ASP A 280 -10.22 -10.91 -33.31
C ASP A 280 -9.42 -11.97 -34.06
N ILE A 281 -9.29 -13.14 -33.46
CA ILE A 281 -8.35 -14.18 -33.86
C ILE A 281 -9.08 -15.48 -34.22
N THR A 282 -8.79 -16.03 -35.39
CA THR A 282 -9.23 -17.37 -35.82
C THR A 282 -8.12 -18.40 -35.57
N HIS A 283 -8.43 -19.44 -34.79
CA HIS A 283 -7.50 -20.52 -34.48
C HIS A 283 -7.39 -21.56 -35.61
N LYS A 284 -6.27 -22.28 -35.66
CA LYS A 284 -5.99 -23.21 -36.76
C LYS A 284 -6.45 -24.62 -36.40
N ILE A 285 -7.25 -25.25 -37.26
CA ILE A 285 -7.80 -26.59 -37.07
C ILE A 285 -6.99 -27.59 -37.88
N PHE A 286 -6.07 -28.28 -37.24
CA PHE A 286 -5.26 -29.34 -37.81
C PHE A 286 -5.95 -30.71 -37.74
N PHE A 287 -5.60 -31.59 -38.69
CA PHE A 287 -6.13 -32.96 -38.78
C PHE A 287 -5.26 -33.99 -38.04
N ASN A 288 -4.02 -33.61 -37.72
CA ASN A 288 -3.07 -34.32 -36.87
C ASN A 288 -2.48 -33.35 -35.85
N PRO A 289 -1.79 -33.82 -34.79
CA PRO A 289 -1.01 -32.92 -33.94
C PRO A 289 -0.07 -32.04 -34.80
N PRO A 290 -0.04 -30.71 -34.60
CA PRO A 290 0.83 -29.81 -35.37
C PRO A 290 2.29 -30.25 -35.29
N ASN A 291 2.99 -30.23 -36.43
CA ASN A 291 4.37 -30.65 -36.50
C ASN A 291 5.28 -29.67 -35.75
N ALA A 292 6.30 -30.19 -35.07
CA ALA A 292 7.29 -29.37 -34.37
C ALA A 292 8.20 -28.55 -35.29
N ASP A 293 8.22 -28.85 -36.59
CA ASP A 293 8.97 -28.09 -37.61
C ASP A 293 8.23 -26.86 -38.16
N LEU A 294 6.96 -26.67 -37.79
CA LEU A 294 6.21 -25.48 -38.17
C LEU A 294 6.84 -24.21 -37.57
N PRO A 295 6.97 -23.12 -38.35
CA PRO A 295 7.42 -21.85 -37.83
C PRO A 295 6.31 -21.18 -36.98
N GLU A 296 6.70 -20.16 -36.20
CA GLU A 296 5.76 -19.35 -35.41
C GLU A 296 4.76 -18.61 -36.30
N GLU A 297 5.25 -18.03 -37.40
CA GLU A 297 4.45 -17.37 -38.44
C GLU A 297 5.00 -17.72 -39.82
N SER A 298 4.14 -17.63 -40.83
CA SER A 298 4.55 -17.81 -42.23
C SER A 298 3.65 -17.03 -43.19
N THR A 299 4.15 -16.81 -44.41
CA THR A 299 3.44 -16.07 -45.45
C THR A 299 2.33 -16.92 -46.07
N VAL A 300 1.16 -16.31 -46.27
CA VAL A 300 -0.02 -16.90 -46.92
C VAL A 300 -0.64 -15.91 -47.90
N ALA A 301 -1.23 -16.42 -48.98
CA ALA A 301 -2.07 -15.62 -49.86
C ALA A 301 -3.39 -15.24 -49.19
N LEU A 302 -3.72 -13.94 -49.19
CA LEU A 302 -5.04 -13.44 -48.79
C LEU A 302 -6.02 -13.71 -49.91
N THR A 303 -7.17 -14.30 -49.56
CA THR A 303 -8.23 -14.59 -50.52
C THR A 303 -9.55 -13.95 -50.09
N ALA A 304 -10.32 -13.47 -51.06
CA ALA A 304 -11.70 -13.03 -50.86
C ALA A 304 -12.62 -13.82 -51.81
N LEU A 305 -13.90 -13.93 -51.46
CA LEU A 305 -14.91 -14.41 -52.39
C LEU A 305 -15.51 -13.24 -53.17
N GLN A 306 -15.47 -13.32 -54.50
CA GLN A 306 -16.10 -12.36 -55.40
C GLN A 306 -17.02 -13.11 -56.37
N GLY A 307 -18.34 -12.98 -56.21
CA GLY A 307 -19.31 -13.64 -57.08
C GLY A 307 -19.37 -15.16 -56.93
N GLY A 308 -18.99 -15.69 -55.76
CA GLY A 308 -18.94 -17.12 -55.45
C GLY A 308 -17.62 -17.82 -55.81
N ASP A 309 -16.72 -17.13 -56.51
CA ASP A 309 -15.37 -17.60 -56.82
C ASP A 309 -14.34 -16.95 -55.90
N ARG A 310 -13.30 -17.71 -55.56
CA ARG A 310 -12.16 -17.25 -54.78
C ARG A 310 -11.23 -16.42 -55.65
N ILE A 311 -10.81 -15.27 -55.14
CA ILE A 311 -9.80 -14.41 -55.76
C ILE A 311 -8.68 -14.10 -54.76
N VAL A 312 -7.44 -14.03 -55.24
CA VAL A 312 -6.29 -13.57 -54.43
C VAL A 312 -6.28 -12.04 -54.39
N THR A 313 -6.23 -11.48 -53.18
CA THR A 313 -6.26 -10.03 -52.92
C THR A 313 -4.94 -9.47 -52.40
N GLY A 314 -4.01 -10.33 -52.02
CA GLY A 314 -2.68 -9.95 -51.54
C GLY A 314 -1.99 -11.12 -50.83
N THR A 315 -1.00 -10.80 -50.01
CA THR A 315 -0.27 -11.75 -49.16
C THR A 315 -0.12 -11.14 -47.77
N THR A 316 -0.12 -11.97 -46.73
CA THR A 316 0.14 -11.55 -45.33
C THR A 316 0.96 -12.62 -44.61
N ASN A 317 1.53 -12.28 -43.46
CA ASN A 317 1.95 -13.29 -42.50
C ASN A 317 0.79 -13.62 -41.55
N THR A 318 0.71 -14.87 -41.12
CA THR A 318 -0.22 -15.33 -40.08
C THR A 318 0.51 -16.33 -39.19
N PHE A 319 0.10 -16.42 -37.92
CA PHE A 319 0.63 -17.43 -37.01
C PHE A 319 0.30 -18.84 -37.50
N VAL A 320 1.20 -19.79 -37.19
CA VAL A 320 1.05 -21.20 -37.55
C VAL A 320 1.18 -22.10 -36.32
N ARG A 321 2.30 -22.04 -35.61
CA ARG A 321 2.51 -22.79 -34.37
C ARG A 321 3.50 -22.07 -33.44
N GLN A 322 3.07 -21.74 -32.23
CA GLN A 322 3.93 -21.14 -31.21
C GLN A 322 4.02 -22.06 -29.98
N ASP A 323 5.11 -21.96 -29.22
CA ASP A 323 5.19 -22.62 -27.92
C ASP A 323 4.51 -21.72 -26.87
N PRO A 324 3.59 -22.26 -26.05
CA PRO A 324 2.78 -21.44 -25.17
C PRO A 324 3.67 -20.80 -24.10
N PRO A 325 3.54 -19.49 -23.85
CA PRO A 325 4.24 -18.87 -22.76
C PRO A 325 3.77 -19.50 -21.44
N PRO A 326 4.67 -19.59 -20.43
CA PRO A 326 4.28 -19.99 -19.09
C PRO A 326 3.07 -19.18 -18.65
N PRO A 327 2.03 -19.79 -18.08
CA PRO A 327 0.89 -19.03 -17.61
C PRO A 327 1.33 -18.01 -16.54
N PRO A 328 0.90 -16.74 -16.63
CA PRO A 328 1.09 -15.78 -15.56
C PRO A 328 0.48 -16.27 -14.23
N SER A 329 1.02 -15.74 -13.14
CA SER A 329 0.54 -15.97 -11.77
C SER A 329 0.18 -14.65 -11.13
N ILE A 330 -0.68 -14.69 -10.12
CA ILE A 330 -0.90 -13.55 -9.22
C ILE A 330 0.10 -13.63 -8.04
N ASP A 331 0.34 -12.50 -7.37
CA ASP A 331 1.22 -12.43 -6.21
C ASP A 331 0.52 -12.80 -4.91
N THR A 332 -0.34 -11.93 -4.40
CA THR A 332 -1.12 -12.15 -3.19
C THR A 332 -2.35 -11.28 -3.30
N LEU A 333 -3.53 -11.89 -3.18
CA LEU A 333 -4.76 -11.14 -3.02
C LEU A 333 -4.72 -10.44 -1.65
N SER A 334 -4.67 -9.12 -1.67
CA SER A 334 -4.74 -8.27 -0.49
C SER A 334 -6.11 -7.58 -0.41
N PHE A 335 -6.52 -7.21 0.80
CA PHE A 335 -7.71 -6.43 1.06
C PHE A 335 -7.38 -5.29 2.03
N VAL A 336 -7.87 -4.09 1.73
CA VAL A 336 -7.72 -2.91 2.58
C VAL A 336 -9.07 -2.21 2.68
N GLY A 337 -9.51 -1.89 3.89
CA GLY A 337 -10.72 -1.11 4.15
C GLY A 337 -10.68 0.28 3.52
N VAL A 338 -11.83 0.95 3.48
CA VAL A 338 -11.96 2.25 2.82
C VAL A 338 -11.12 3.34 3.49
N ASP A 339 -10.88 3.23 4.80
CA ASP A 339 -10.06 4.15 5.59
C ASP A 339 -8.59 3.73 5.69
N GLY A 340 -8.19 2.63 5.03
CA GLY A 340 -6.80 2.21 4.88
C GLY A 340 -6.34 1.07 5.80
N THR A 341 -7.24 0.43 6.55
CA THR A 341 -6.89 -0.65 7.47
C THR A 341 -6.79 -2.01 6.75
N PRO A 342 -5.63 -2.68 6.75
CA PRO A 342 -5.47 -3.98 6.11
C PRO A 342 -6.37 -5.05 6.71
N GLY A 343 -7.07 -5.81 5.86
CA GLY A 343 -7.91 -6.94 6.26
C GLY A 343 -9.17 -6.57 7.06
N ARG A 344 -9.48 -5.28 7.26
CA ARG A 344 -10.66 -4.83 8.02
C ARG A 344 -11.55 -3.96 7.16
N ALA A 345 -12.85 -4.08 7.36
CA ALA A 345 -13.87 -3.25 6.72
C ALA A 345 -14.98 -2.92 7.72
N ASP A 346 -15.58 -1.75 7.61
CA ASP A 346 -16.84 -1.48 8.28
C ASP A 346 -18.01 -2.10 7.49
N PRO A 347 -19.13 -2.41 8.16
CA PRO A 347 -20.26 -3.10 7.53
C PRO A 347 -20.93 -2.35 6.37
N THR A 348 -20.65 -1.05 6.18
CA THR A 348 -21.40 -0.17 5.27
C THR A 348 -20.63 0.34 4.06
N ARG A 349 -19.29 0.32 4.10
CA ARG A 349 -18.45 0.86 3.00
C ARG A 349 -17.54 -0.18 2.34
N GLY A 350 -17.24 -1.29 3.02
CA GLY A 350 -16.37 -2.34 2.49
C GLY A 350 -14.91 -1.90 2.33
N GLY A 351 -14.32 -2.14 1.16
CA GLY A 351 -12.90 -1.85 0.92
C GLY A 351 -12.46 -2.19 -0.51
N ASN A 352 -11.15 -2.31 -0.71
CA ASN A 352 -10.55 -2.60 -2.00
C ASN A 352 -9.69 -3.86 -1.93
N PHE A 353 -9.94 -4.78 -2.85
CA PHE A 353 -9.01 -5.86 -3.15
C PHE A 353 -7.89 -5.34 -4.04
N SER A 354 -6.70 -5.89 -3.90
CA SER A 354 -5.57 -5.59 -4.78
C SER A 354 -4.66 -6.79 -4.99
N PHE A 355 -4.19 -6.95 -6.23
CA PHE A 355 -3.27 -8.01 -6.65
C PHE A 355 -2.46 -7.56 -7.87
N ASN A 356 -1.27 -8.12 -8.07
CA ASN A 356 -0.48 -7.93 -9.28
C ASN A 356 -0.45 -9.21 -10.12
N ILE A 357 -0.52 -9.04 -11.44
CA ILE A 357 -0.15 -10.11 -12.37
C ILE A 357 1.37 -10.10 -12.54
N GLN A 358 1.99 -11.27 -12.40
CA GLN A 358 3.43 -11.46 -12.46
C GLN A 358 3.81 -12.73 -13.23
N GLY A 359 5.08 -12.80 -13.63
CA GLY A 359 5.63 -13.90 -14.43
C GLY A 359 5.70 -13.55 -15.91
N GLN A 360 6.08 -14.54 -16.73
CA GLN A 360 6.00 -14.37 -18.18
C GLN A 360 4.53 -14.42 -18.62
N GLY A 361 4.14 -13.57 -19.57
CA GLY A 361 2.73 -13.40 -19.95
C GLY A 361 1.94 -12.45 -19.04
N ALA A 362 2.58 -11.68 -18.15
CA ALA A 362 1.89 -10.70 -17.31
C ALA A 362 1.28 -9.51 -18.07
N ASP A 363 1.69 -9.32 -19.34
CA ASP A 363 1.12 -8.35 -20.26
C ASP A 363 -0.09 -8.91 -21.03
N GLU A 364 -0.44 -10.19 -20.85
CA GLU A 364 -1.62 -10.79 -21.49
C GLU A 364 -2.91 -10.24 -20.88
N THR A 365 -3.84 -9.82 -21.72
CA THR A 365 -5.18 -9.44 -21.28
C THR A 365 -5.94 -10.69 -20.80
N GLY A 366 -6.38 -10.65 -19.55
CA GLY A 366 -7.25 -11.66 -18.95
C GLY A 366 -8.44 -11.02 -18.23
N ARG A 367 -9.21 -11.85 -17.53
CA ARG A 367 -10.20 -11.40 -16.54
C ARG A 367 -9.93 -12.03 -15.18
N PHE A 368 -10.40 -11.39 -14.12
CA PHE A 368 -10.42 -12.00 -12.79
C PHE A 368 -11.85 -12.26 -12.33
N VAL A 369 -12.00 -13.22 -11.42
CA VAL A 369 -13.22 -13.42 -10.64
C VAL A 369 -12.82 -13.57 -9.19
N ILE A 370 -13.11 -12.55 -8.38
CA ILE A 370 -12.99 -12.61 -6.92
C ILE A 370 -14.32 -13.12 -6.36
N THR A 371 -14.26 -14.12 -5.50
CA THR A 371 -15.43 -14.66 -4.81
C THR A 371 -15.21 -14.59 -3.31
N ILE A 372 -16.17 -13.99 -2.59
CA ILE A 372 -16.14 -13.87 -1.13
C ILE A 372 -17.15 -14.89 -0.57
N ASP A 373 -16.68 -15.82 0.26
CA ASP A 373 -17.52 -16.80 0.98
C ASP A 373 -18.17 -16.11 2.19
N VAL A 374 -19.32 -15.47 1.95
CA VAL A 374 -19.98 -14.64 2.98
C VAL A 374 -20.85 -15.46 3.91
N ASN A 375 -21.20 -16.69 3.55
CA ASN A 375 -21.98 -17.59 4.40
C ASN A 375 -21.10 -18.58 5.20
N ARG A 376 -19.77 -18.59 4.92
CA ARG A 376 -18.73 -19.40 5.58
C ARG A 376 -18.98 -20.90 5.50
N ASN A 377 -19.63 -21.37 4.44
CA ASN A 377 -19.91 -22.79 4.24
C ASN A 377 -18.76 -23.52 3.52
N GLY A 378 -17.75 -22.78 3.05
CA GLY A 378 -16.61 -23.30 2.28
C GLY A 378 -16.92 -23.63 0.83
N ILE A 379 -18.10 -23.26 0.33
CA ILE A 379 -18.58 -23.43 -1.04
C ILE A 379 -18.63 -22.04 -1.68
N LEU A 380 -17.57 -21.72 -2.42
CA LEU A 380 -17.45 -20.44 -3.11
C LEU A 380 -18.42 -20.34 -4.30
N GLY A 381 -19.08 -19.20 -4.41
CA GLY A 381 -19.89 -18.80 -5.57
C GLY A 381 -21.31 -19.32 -5.54
N ASP A 382 -21.82 -19.69 -4.36
CA ASP A 382 -23.23 -20.04 -4.18
C ASP A 382 -24.14 -18.80 -3.99
N GLY A 383 -25.45 -19.02 -3.82
CA GLY A 383 -26.46 -17.97 -3.99
C GLY A 383 -26.40 -16.77 -3.04
N ASN A 384 -25.57 -16.77 -2.00
CA ASN A 384 -25.38 -15.61 -1.13
C ASN A 384 -24.00 -14.95 -1.30
N ASP A 385 -23.04 -15.63 -1.93
CA ASP A 385 -21.66 -15.15 -2.06
C ASP A 385 -21.55 -13.93 -2.98
N VAL A 386 -20.51 -13.15 -2.72
CA VAL A 386 -20.19 -11.99 -3.56
C VAL A 386 -19.26 -12.44 -4.67
N ILE A 387 -19.61 -12.09 -5.92
CA ILE A 387 -18.79 -12.33 -7.09
C ILE A 387 -18.44 -10.97 -7.71
N LEU A 388 -17.15 -10.64 -7.73
CA LEU A 388 -16.61 -9.44 -8.38
C LEU A 388 -15.77 -9.89 -9.56
N SER A 389 -16.00 -9.33 -10.74
CA SER A 389 -15.25 -9.70 -11.94
C SER A 389 -15.04 -8.51 -12.85
N ASP A 390 -13.87 -8.40 -13.44
CA ASP A 390 -13.53 -7.40 -14.45
C ASP A 390 -12.36 -7.91 -15.31
N GLU A 391 -12.03 -7.15 -16.35
CA GLU A 391 -10.79 -7.33 -17.09
C GLU A 391 -9.58 -6.98 -16.21
N THR A 392 -8.47 -7.62 -16.51
CA THR A 392 -7.19 -7.34 -15.85
C THR A 392 -6.34 -6.41 -16.68
N VAL A 393 -5.54 -5.59 -16.00
CA VAL A 393 -4.51 -4.76 -16.59
C VAL A 393 -3.12 -5.25 -16.17
N PRO A 394 -2.08 -5.03 -17.00
CA PRO A 394 -0.70 -5.33 -16.60
C PRO A 394 -0.32 -4.58 -15.31
N GLY A 395 0.25 -5.28 -14.33
CA GLY A 395 0.64 -4.71 -13.03
C GLY A 395 -0.49 -4.75 -11.99
N LEU A 396 -0.66 -3.63 -11.26
CA LEU A 396 -1.58 -3.53 -10.12
C LEU A 396 -3.04 -3.45 -10.58
N ASN A 397 -3.83 -4.40 -10.11
CA ASN A 397 -5.26 -4.43 -10.26
C ASN A 397 -5.91 -4.10 -8.92
N THR A 398 -6.93 -3.24 -8.93
CA THR A 398 -7.67 -2.83 -7.73
C THR A 398 -9.17 -2.96 -7.98
N VAL A 399 -9.88 -3.59 -7.05
CA VAL A 399 -11.29 -3.93 -7.19
C VAL A 399 -12.04 -3.47 -5.95
N ASN A 400 -13.05 -2.62 -6.13
CA ASN A 400 -13.85 -2.14 -5.02
C ASN A 400 -14.93 -3.16 -4.62
N TRP A 401 -15.12 -3.34 -3.32
CA TRP A 401 -16.23 -4.05 -2.73
C TRP A 401 -16.95 -3.16 -1.74
N ASN A 402 -18.29 -3.15 -1.81
CA ASN A 402 -19.15 -2.25 -1.05
C ASN A 402 -19.48 -2.74 0.37
N GLY A 403 -18.93 -3.87 0.82
CA GLY A 403 -19.20 -4.44 2.15
C GLY A 403 -20.54 -5.15 2.27
N GLN A 404 -21.24 -5.41 1.15
CA GLN A 404 -22.52 -6.12 1.11
C GLN A 404 -22.37 -7.52 0.51
N ASP A 405 -23.30 -8.42 0.84
CA ASP A 405 -23.40 -9.77 0.29
C ASP A 405 -23.95 -9.77 -1.15
N GLY A 406 -24.06 -10.95 -1.78
CA GLY A 406 -24.58 -11.09 -3.14
C GLY A 406 -26.05 -10.67 -3.33
N ASN A 407 -26.80 -10.50 -2.23
CA ASN A 407 -28.18 -10.03 -2.22
C ASN A 407 -28.32 -8.53 -1.90
N GLY A 408 -27.20 -7.85 -1.61
CA GLY A 408 -27.16 -6.44 -1.20
C GLY A 408 -27.45 -6.20 0.28
N GLU A 409 -27.41 -7.24 1.12
CA GLU A 409 -27.52 -7.12 2.58
C GLU A 409 -26.14 -6.88 3.22
N LEU A 410 -26.11 -6.20 4.38
CA LEU A 410 -24.86 -5.94 5.10
C LEU A 410 -24.32 -7.24 5.70
N LEU A 411 -22.99 -7.43 5.69
CA LEU A 411 -22.40 -8.60 6.33
C LEU A 411 -22.36 -8.45 7.86
N PRO A 412 -22.62 -9.54 8.61
CA PRO A 412 -22.48 -9.52 10.05
C PRO A 412 -21.06 -9.22 10.52
N ALA A 413 -20.93 -8.26 11.43
CA ALA A 413 -19.69 -8.03 12.13
C ALA A 413 -19.31 -9.21 13.03
N GLY A 414 -18.02 -9.51 13.12
CA GLY A 414 -17.53 -10.60 13.96
C GLY A 414 -16.03 -10.86 13.84
N ASN A 415 -15.45 -11.42 14.90
CA ASN A 415 -14.01 -11.76 14.98
C ASN A 415 -13.61 -12.95 14.06
N THR A 416 -14.58 -13.60 13.41
CA THR A 416 -14.29 -14.66 12.43
C THR A 416 -14.20 -14.03 11.04
N PRO A 417 -13.02 -14.02 10.41
CA PRO A 417 -12.88 -13.41 9.09
C PRO A 417 -13.59 -14.23 8.00
N TYR A 418 -13.93 -13.56 6.91
CA TYR A 418 -14.45 -14.15 5.68
C TYR A 418 -13.30 -14.58 4.76
N ASP A 419 -13.50 -15.71 4.09
CA ASP A 419 -12.57 -16.24 3.09
C ASP A 419 -12.86 -15.59 1.74
N ALA A 420 -11.81 -15.37 0.94
CA ALA A 420 -11.95 -14.95 -0.44
C ALA A 420 -11.11 -15.83 -1.36
N SER A 421 -11.53 -15.95 -2.61
CA SER A 421 -10.73 -16.54 -3.67
C SER A 421 -10.64 -15.59 -4.83
N ILE A 422 -9.59 -15.73 -5.62
CA ILE A 422 -9.44 -15.07 -6.91
C ILE A 422 -9.12 -16.14 -7.95
N ASN A 423 -9.88 -16.12 -9.03
CA ASN A 423 -9.60 -16.89 -10.23
C ASN A 423 -9.08 -15.93 -11.28
N PHE A 424 -7.82 -16.10 -11.69
CA PHE A 424 -7.32 -15.42 -12.88
C PHE A 424 -7.59 -16.29 -14.11
N ILE A 425 -8.21 -15.70 -15.13
CA ILE A 425 -8.69 -16.39 -16.33
C ILE A 425 -8.07 -15.73 -17.55
N ILE A 426 -7.35 -16.51 -18.34
CA ILE A 426 -6.73 -16.09 -19.60
C ILE A 426 -6.94 -17.15 -20.68
N GLY A 427 -6.59 -16.79 -21.91
CA GLY A 427 -6.54 -17.73 -23.03
C GLY A 427 -7.88 -18.41 -23.26
N ASP A 428 -8.97 -17.64 -23.25
CA ASP A 428 -10.27 -18.16 -23.66
C ASP A 428 -10.19 -18.65 -25.11
N VAL A 429 -10.67 -19.87 -25.32
CA VAL A 429 -10.75 -20.50 -26.63
C VAL A 429 -12.17 -21.00 -26.81
N HIS A 430 -12.83 -20.51 -27.84
CA HIS A 430 -14.20 -20.83 -28.18
C HIS A 430 -14.26 -21.78 -29.38
N PHE A 431 -15.27 -22.63 -29.41
CA PHE A 431 -15.50 -23.67 -30.42
C PHE A 431 -16.92 -23.56 -30.98
N PRO A 432 -17.23 -22.54 -31.81
CA PRO A 432 -18.59 -22.36 -32.29
C PRO A 432 -19.00 -23.36 -33.37
N PHE A 433 -20.26 -23.78 -33.31
CA PHE A 433 -20.92 -24.60 -34.31
C PHE A 433 -22.18 -23.93 -34.83
N PHE A 434 -22.31 -23.86 -36.16
CA PHE A 434 -23.56 -23.50 -36.82
C PHE A 434 -24.27 -24.74 -37.33
N ASP A 435 -25.53 -24.86 -36.96
CA ASP A 435 -26.38 -25.99 -37.36
C ASP A 435 -25.75 -27.35 -37.00
N PRO A 436 -25.34 -27.62 -35.74
CA PRO A 436 -24.85 -28.96 -35.36
C PRO A 436 -25.96 -29.96 -35.04
N GLU A 437 -27.23 -29.54 -35.13
CA GLU A 437 -28.46 -30.29 -34.85
C GLU A 437 -28.54 -30.93 -33.45
N SER A 438 -27.74 -31.96 -33.16
CA SER A 438 -27.69 -32.68 -31.88
C SER A 438 -26.30 -33.22 -31.53
N ASN A 439 -25.97 -33.31 -30.24
CA ASN A 439 -24.85 -34.10 -29.72
C ASN A 439 -25.24 -34.77 -28.40
N GLN A 440 -25.74 -36.00 -28.47
CA GLN A 440 -26.24 -36.74 -27.30
C GLN A 440 -25.13 -37.28 -26.39
N ASN A 441 -23.91 -37.38 -26.89
CA ASN A 441 -22.77 -37.86 -26.12
C ASN A 441 -21.93 -36.71 -25.57
N GLY A 442 -22.17 -35.47 -25.99
CA GLY A 442 -21.35 -34.30 -25.64
C GLY A 442 -19.96 -34.31 -26.29
N PHE A 443 -19.29 -33.17 -26.31
CA PHE A 443 -17.92 -33.05 -26.80
C PHE A 443 -16.91 -33.57 -25.78
N ILE A 444 -15.81 -34.13 -26.26
CA ILE A 444 -14.61 -34.39 -25.44
C ILE A 444 -13.53 -33.43 -25.92
N LEU A 445 -13.10 -32.53 -25.03
CA LEU A 445 -12.16 -31.45 -25.34
C LEU A 445 -11.07 -31.39 -24.26
N ASP A 446 -9.83 -31.64 -24.67
CA ASP A 446 -8.66 -31.60 -23.80
C ASP A 446 -7.67 -30.54 -24.30
N ARG A 447 -7.12 -29.73 -23.41
CA ARG A 447 -5.81 -29.12 -23.64
C ARG A 447 -4.75 -30.20 -23.53
N VAL A 448 -3.87 -30.31 -24.51
CA VAL A 448 -2.87 -31.38 -24.59
C VAL A 448 -1.45 -30.83 -24.65
N ASP A 449 -0.46 -31.69 -24.39
CA ASP A 449 0.94 -31.29 -24.55
C ASP A 449 1.30 -30.99 -26.01
N ASN A 450 1.97 -29.87 -26.26
CA ASN A 450 2.38 -29.45 -27.61
C ASN A 450 3.42 -30.34 -28.28
N ALA A 451 4.11 -31.21 -27.52
CA ALA A 451 5.17 -32.06 -28.03
C ALA A 451 4.62 -33.29 -28.74
N THR A 452 3.51 -33.85 -28.24
CA THR A 452 2.94 -35.11 -28.75
C THR A 452 1.47 -34.99 -29.14
N GLY A 453 0.74 -33.99 -28.63
CA GLY A 453 -0.70 -33.84 -28.82
C GLY A 453 -1.53 -34.98 -28.21
N MET A 454 -0.96 -35.77 -27.31
CA MET A 454 -1.58 -37.00 -26.80
C MET A 454 -1.95 -36.91 -25.32
N THR A 455 -1.13 -36.28 -24.49
CA THR A 455 -1.33 -36.22 -23.03
C THR A 455 -2.30 -35.10 -22.71
N SER A 456 -3.45 -35.44 -22.13
CA SER A 456 -4.40 -34.43 -21.59
C SER A 456 -3.76 -33.74 -20.38
N LEU A 457 -3.77 -32.42 -20.39
CA LEU A 457 -3.29 -31.53 -19.33
C LEU A 457 -4.46 -31.00 -18.50
N GLU A 458 -5.52 -30.55 -19.17
CA GLU A 458 -6.76 -30.02 -18.60
C GLU A 458 -7.91 -30.35 -19.56
N ASN A 459 -9.13 -30.59 -19.04
CA ASN A 459 -10.26 -31.09 -19.83
C ASN A 459 -11.61 -30.48 -19.45
N PHE A 460 -11.57 -29.33 -18.79
CA PHE A 460 -12.75 -28.57 -18.39
C PHE A 460 -13.25 -27.69 -19.52
N ILE A 461 -14.57 -27.75 -19.74
CA ILE A 461 -15.30 -26.92 -20.70
C ILE A 461 -16.36 -26.11 -20.00
N TYR A 462 -16.80 -25.05 -20.66
CA TYR A 462 -17.80 -24.12 -20.18
C TYR A 462 -18.80 -23.84 -21.32
N TYR A 463 -20.05 -23.63 -20.94
CA TYR A 463 -21.13 -23.26 -21.85
C TYR A 463 -22.29 -22.64 -21.05
N ASN A 464 -23.15 -21.88 -21.75
CA ASN A 464 -24.36 -21.31 -21.17
C ASN A 464 -25.46 -21.22 -22.23
N ASP A 465 -26.54 -21.99 -22.03
CA ASP A 465 -27.68 -22.02 -22.95
C ASP A 465 -28.95 -21.44 -22.31
N THR A 466 -28.78 -20.73 -21.19
CA THR A 466 -29.90 -20.17 -20.44
C THR A 466 -30.74 -19.25 -21.33
N GLY A 467 -32.04 -19.55 -21.40
CA GLY A 467 -33.01 -18.77 -22.17
C GLY A 467 -33.09 -19.12 -23.67
N LEU A 468 -32.34 -20.12 -24.14
CA LEU A 468 -32.47 -20.64 -25.50
C LEU A 468 -33.62 -21.64 -25.61
N VAL A 469 -34.17 -21.77 -26.82
CA VAL A 469 -35.32 -22.64 -27.13
C VAL A 469 -34.93 -23.67 -28.17
N GLY A 470 -35.45 -24.90 -28.04
CA GLY A 470 -35.18 -25.99 -28.97
C GLY A 470 -35.70 -27.32 -28.47
N ASN A 471 -35.70 -28.34 -29.32
CA ASN A 471 -36.07 -29.70 -28.91
C ASN A 471 -34.94 -30.28 -28.04
N ASN A 472 -35.32 -30.77 -26.87
CA ASN A 472 -34.43 -31.37 -25.86
C ASN A 472 -33.21 -30.47 -25.54
N PRO A 473 -33.43 -29.37 -24.78
CA PRO A 473 -32.38 -28.43 -24.41
C PRO A 473 -31.30 -29.09 -23.55
N THR A 474 -30.17 -28.41 -23.41
CA THR A 474 -28.99 -28.92 -22.69
C THR A 474 -29.27 -29.28 -21.24
N ASP A 475 -28.62 -30.35 -20.77
CA ASP A 475 -28.66 -30.80 -19.38
C ASP A 475 -27.24 -31.16 -18.89
N PRO A 476 -26.63 -30.39 -17.97
CA PRO A 476 -27.17 -29.17 -17.38
C PRO A 476 -27.30 -28.04 -18.42
N ILE A 477 -28.21 -27.09 -18.19
CA ILE A 477 -28.48 -25.94 -19.09
C ILE A 477 -27.30 -24.96 -19.20
N SER A 478 -26.38 -25.01 -18.24
CA SER A 478 -25.15 -24.22 -18.23
C SER A 478 -24.08 -24.91 -17.37
N ALA A 479 -22.82 -24.73 -17.74
CA ALA A 479 -21.65 -25.17 -16.97
C ALA A 479 -20.68 -24.00 -16.75
N LEU A 480 -21.16 -22.87 -16.25
CA LEU A 480 -20.33 -21.69 -15.97
C LEU A 480 -19.24 -21.95 -14.90
N ASN A 481 -19.43 -22.96 -14.04
CA ASN A 481 -18.44 -23.40 -13.07
C ASN A 481 -17.46 -24.47 -13.62
N GLY A 482 -17.56 -24.78 -14.91
CA GLY A 482 -16.77 -25.81 -15.58
C GLY A 482 -17.40 -27.20 -15.49
N GLN A 483 -17.28 -27.96 -16.57
CA GLN A 483 -17.65 -29.37 -16.67
C GLN A 483 -16.46 -30.17 -17.19
N ASP A 484 -16.15 -31.29 -16.53
CA ASP A 484 -15.20 -32.28 -17.04
C ASP A 484 -15.77 -32.94 -18.32
N SER A 485 -15.08 -32.79 -19.44
CA SER A 485 -15.50 -33.31 -20.74
C SER A 485 -14.97 -34.70 -21.07
N SER A 486 -14.18 -35.35 -20.20
CA SER A 486 -13.56 -36.67 -20.47
C SER A 486 -14.55 -37.78 -20.82
N ASN A 487 -15.80 -37.67 -20.33
CA ASN A 487 -16.89 -38.58 -20.64
C ASN A 487 -17.98 -37.95 -21.52
N GLY A 488 -17.67 -36.82 -22.15
CA GLY A 488 -18.61 -36.01 -22.92
C GLY A 488 -19.27 -34.92 -22.09
N GLY A 489 -19.07 -33.67 -22.49
CA GLY A 489 -19.70 -32.48 -21.90
C GLY A 489 -20.46 -31.66 -22.93
N HIS A 490 -21.33 -30.74 -22.48
CA HIS A 490 -22.21 -29.96 -23.35
C HIS A 490 -23.11 -30.84 -24.26
N ILE A 491 -23.98 -31.63 -23.62
CA ILE A 491 -24.93 -32.54 -24.31
C ILE A 491 -26.17 -31.76 -24.74
N PHE A 492 -26.54 -31.82 -26.03
CA PHE A 492 -27.71 -31.12 -26.56
C PHE A 492 -28.48 -31.94 -27.60
N GLY A 493 -29.77 -31.62 -27.75
CA GLY A 493 -30.63 -32.18 -28.80
C GLY A 493 -31.12 -33.60 -28.51
N ASP A 494 -31.90 -34.14 -29.43
CA ASP A 494 -32.61 -35.40 -29.29
C ASP A 494 -32.19 -36.46 -30.32
N GLY A 495 -31.08 -36.23 -31.03
CA GLY A 495 -30.59 -37.12 -32.09
C GLY A 495 -31.47 -37.04 -33.34
N THR A 496 -32.14 -35.91 -33.54
CA THR A 496 -32.93 -35.61 -34.72
C THR A 496 -32.45 -34.33 -35.38
N ARG A 497 -32.83 -34.16 -36.65
CA ARG A 497 -32.53 -32.96 -37.43
C ARG A 497 -33.07 -31.68 -36.79
N ASP A 498 -34.20 -31.74 -36.11
CA ASP A 498 -34.84 -30.59 -35.47
C ASP A 498 -34.36 -30.41 -34.01
N GLY A 499 -33.21 -31.00 -33.65
CA GLY A 499 -32.61 -30.92 -32.32
C GLY A 499 -32.23 -29.50 -31.91
N PHE A 500 -31.72 -29.36 -30.68
CA PHE A 500 -31.39 -28.07 -30.09
C PHE A 500 -30.47 -27.19 -30.95
N GLY A 501 -29.48 -27.78 -31.63
CA GLY A 501 -28.53 -27.07 -32.50
C GLY A 501 -29.13 -26.57 -33.82
N ASN A 502 -30.32 -27.01 -34.22
CA ASN A 502 -30.97 -26.53 -35.44
C ASN A 502 -31.33 -25.03 -35.32
N ASN A 503 -31.77 -24.60 -34.14
CA ASN A 503 -32.22 -23.22 -33.91
C ASN A 503 -31.15 -22.33 -33.24
N ASN A 504 -30.05 -22.92 -32.76
CA ASN A 504 -29.07 -22.24 -31.94
C ASN A 504 -27.65 -22.45 -32.47
N GLY A 505 -26.85 -21.39 -32.49
CA GLY A 505 -25.40 -21.47 -32.64
C GLY A 505 -24.84 -21.93 -31.32
N ILE A 506 -24.15 -23.06 -31.32
CA ILE A 506 -23.63 -23.69 -30.11
C ILE A 506 -22.23 -23.17 -29.88
N ASP A 507 -21.97 -22.65 -28.69
CA ASP A 507 -20.64 -22.23 -28.28
C ASP A 507 -20.20 -22.97 -27.03
N THR A 508 -19.07 -23.64 -27.15
CA THR A 508 -18.36 -24.27 -26.03
C THR A 508 -17.04 -23.54 -25.92
N TRP A 509 -16.62 -23.20 -24.71
CA TRP A 509 -15.29 -22.62 -24.52
C TRP A 509 -14.51 -23.32 -23.42
N THR A 510 -13.22 -23.04 -23.40
CA THR A 510 -12.31 -23.42 -22.34
C THR A 510 -11.42 -22.23 -22.03
N SER A 511 -10.88 -22.21 -20.81
CA SER A 511 -10.06 -21.09 -20.33
C SER A 511 -8.95 -21.64 -19.43
N LEU A 512 -7.83 -20.94 -19.39
CA LEU A 512 -6.79 -21.24 -18.41
C LEU A 512 -7.17 -20.54 -17.10
N VAL A 513 -7.59 -21.33 -16.12
CA VAL A 513 -7.99 -20.82 -14.80
C VAL A 513 -6.88 -21.07 -13.78
N ARG A 514 -6.57 -20.05 -12.99
CA ARG A 514 -5.64 -20.13 -11.86
C ARG A 514 -6.35 -19.67 -10.58
N PRO A 515 -6.86 -20.61 -9.77
CA PRO A 515 -7.44 -20.28 -8.48
C PRO A 515 -6.34 -20.05 -7.44
N GLU A 516 -6.45 -18.95 -6.71
CA GLU A 516 -5.81 -18.77 -5.41
C GLU A 516 -6.89 -18.57 -4.35
N ILE A 517 -6.80 -19.34 -3.27
CA ILE A 517 -7.71 -19.21 -2.13
C ILE A 517 -6.93 -18.54 -0.99
N VAL A 518 -7.40 -17.37 -0.58
CA VAL A 518 -6.85 -16.63 0.56
C VAL A 518 -7.85 -16.69 1.71
N ARG A 519 -7.49 -17.46 2.73
CA ARG A 519 -8.35 -17.67 3.91
C ARG A 519 -8.17 -16.55 4.92
N GLY A 520 -9.29 -16.16 5.54
CA GLY A 520 -9.33 -15.18 6.63
C GLY A 520 -8.90 -13.78 6.21
N LEU A 521 -9.29 -13.35 5.01
CA LEU A 521 -8.81 -12.10 4.42
C LEU A 521 -9.53 -10.86 4.94
N ILE A 522 -10.80 -11.00 5.37
CA ILE A 522 -11.68 -9.85 5.64
C ILE A 522 -12.37 -10.00 6.99
N THR A 523 -12.13 -9.08 7.91
CA THR A 523 -12.89 -8.96 9.17
C THR A 523 -13.81 -7.75 9.09
N ILE A 524 -15.09 -7.95 9.41
CA ILE A 524 -16.06 -6.86 9.52
C ILE A 524 -16.10 -6.38 10.97
N SER A 525 -15.72 -5.12 11.20
CA SER A 525 -15.50 -4.55 12.54
C SER A 525 -16.62 -3.60 12.98
N LYS A 526 -17.12 -3.79 14.21
CA LYS A 526 -18.24 -3.05 14.82
C LYS A 526 -18.02 -2.93 16.33
N ALA A 527 -18.19 -1.75 16.92
CA ALA A 527 -18.01 -1.53 18.35
C ALA A 527 -18.99 -0.49 18.92
N ASP A 528 -19.21 -0.54 20.24
CA ASP A 528 -19.86 0.51 21.03
C ASP A 528 -18.90 0.86 22.16
N LEU A 529 -18.25 2.01 22.04
CA LEU A 529 -17.28 2.49 23.02
C LEU A 529 -18.00 3.34 24.06
N THR A 530 -17.46 3.43 25.26
CA THR A 530 -17.93 4.42 26.22
C THR A 530 -16.80 4.91 27.09
N ILE A 531 -16.86 6.19 27.46
CA ILE A 531 -15.94 6.81 28.40
C ILE A 531 -16.72 7.39 29.60
N ASN A 532 -16.20 7.17 30.81
CA ASN A 532 -16.70 7.79 32.02
C ASN A 532 -15.58 8.51 32.76
N LYS A 533 -15.76 9.82 32.98
CA LYS A 533 -14.79 10.69 33.65
C LYS A 533 -15.29 11.12 35.02
N THR A 534 -14.44 10.96 36.03
CA THR A 534 -14.70 11.40 37.40
C THR A 534 -13.51 12.19 37.95
N VAL A 535 -13.76 12.99 38.99
CA VAL A 535 -12.74 13.76 39.71
C VAL A 535 -12.74 13.37 41.20
N SER A 536 -11.57 13.38 41.83
CA SER A 536 -11.36 12.93 43.23
C SER A 536 -12.23 13.64 44.26
N ALA A 537 -12.57 14.91 44.02
CA ALA A 537 -13.53 15.68 44.81
C ALA A 537 -14.17 16.78 43.96
N ALA A 538 -15.44 17.10 44.25
CA ALA A 538 -16.17 18.18 43.57
C ALA A 538 -15.64 19.58 43.91
N SER A 539 -14.90 19.72 45.01
CA SER A 539 -14.30 20.98 45.43
C SER A 539 -12.96 20.75 46.14
N LEU A 540 -11.94 21.49 45.70
CA LEU A 540 -10.56 21.40 46.21
C LEU A 540 -9.95 22.79 46.36
N GLN A 541 -9.04 22.96 47.32
CA GLN A 541 -8.31 24.21 47.53
C GLN A 541 -7.16 24.34 46.53
N ALA A 542 -6.89 25.55 46.04
CA ALA A 542 -5.66 25.85 45.31
C ALA A 542 -4.42 25.30 46.03
N GLY A 543 -3.49 24.72 45.27
CA GLY A 543 -2.33 23.98 45.79
C GLY A 543 -2.62 22.52 46.19
N SER A 544 -3.88 22.07 46.19
CA SER A 544 -4.21 20.67 46.49
C SER A 544 -3.95 19.74 45.30
N PRO A 545 -3.56 18.48 45.53
CA PRO A 545 -3.54 17.47 44.48
C PRO A 545 -4.96 17.17 43.99
N VAL A 546 -5.09 16.95 42.69
CA VAL A 546 -6.33 16.55 42.02
C VAL A 546 -6.08 15.29 41.19
N THR A 547 -7.05 14.37 41.20
CA THR A 547 -6.99 13.16 40.36
C THR A 547 -8.26 13.07 39.53
N TYR A 548 -8.12 12.93 38.20
CA TYR A 548 -9.19 12.47 37.32
C TYR A 548 -9.05 10.98 37.05
N THR A 549 -10.17 10.29 36.89
CA THR A 549 -10.21 8.88 36.49
C THR A 549 -11.13 8.72 35.30
N LEU A 550 -10.57 8.23 34.19
CA LEU A 550 -11.29 7.83 32.98
C LEU A 550 -11.45 6.31 32.98
N ARG A 551 -12.66 5.81 32.76
CA ARG A 551 -12.92 4.41 32.42
C ARG A 551 -13.40 4.33 30.99
N VAL A 552 -12.63 3.68 30.13
CA VAL A 552 -12.94 3.47 28.71
C VAL A 552 -13.32 2.00 28.53
N ARG A 553 -14.48 1.73 27.95
CA ARG A 553 -15.00 0.37 27.76
C ARG A 553 -15.43 0.13 26.32
N SER A 554 -15.31 -1.12 25.88
CA SER A 554 -16.06 -1.67 24.75
C SER A 554 -17.26 -2.42 25.33
N LEU A 555 -18.49 -2.09 24.92
CA LEU A 555 -19.69 -2.72 25.46
C LEU A 555 -19.97 -4.07 24.79
N THR A 556 -20.61 -4.97 25.52
CA THR A 556 -21.25 -6.16 24.92
C THR A 556 -22.58 -5.79 24.27
N ASN A 557 -23.06 -6.59 23.31
CA ASN A 557 -24.38 -6.40 22.69
C ASN A 557 -25.51 -6.21 23.72
N ALA A 558 -25.48 -7.00 24.80
CA ALA A 558 -26.49 -6.95 25.86
C ALA A 558 -26.42 -5.67 26.72
N GLU A 559 -25.26 -5.03 26.80
CA GLU A 559 -25.07 -3.77 27.53
C GLU A 559 -25.46 -2.55 26.69
N ALA A 560 -25.14 -2.55 25.39
CA ALA A 560 -25.42 -1.45 24.46
C ALA A 560 -26.92 -1.25 24.21
N ASP A 561 -27.64 -2.35 23.92
CA ASP A 561 -29.09 -2.31 23.76
C ASP A 561 -29.73 -3.63 24.20
N PRO A 562 -30.35 -3.68 25.39
CA PRO A 562 -31.04 -4.86 25.90
C PRO A 562 -32.22 -5.34 25.03
N ALA A 563 -32.70 -4.52 24.09
CA ALA A 563 -33.82 -4.82 23.21
C ALA A 563 -33.40 -5.27 21.79
N LEU A 564 -32.12 -5.11 21.40
CA LEU A 564 -31.61 -5.59 20.13
C LEU A 564 -31.39 -7.12 20.19
N ILE A 565 -32.22 -7.85 19.45
CA ILE A 565 -31.91 -9.21 18.97
C ILE A 565 -31.25 -9.04 17.59
N ASP A 566 -30.14 -8.31 17.56
CA ASP A 566 -29.34 -8.15 16.34
C ASP A 566 -28.39 -9.37 16.21
N PRO A 567 -28.36 -10.10 15.09
CA PRO A 567 -27.34 -11.13 14.85
C PRO A 567 -25.91 -10.57 14.79
N ASP A 568 -25.74 -9.26 14.59
CA ASP A 568 -24.41 -8.64 14.51
C ASP A 568 -23.76 -8.55 15.89
N THR A 569 -22.65 -9.26 16.07
CA THR A 569 -21.83 -9.17 17.27
C THR A 569 -20.85 -8.00 17.17
N PHE A 570 -20.68 -7.24 18.25
CA PHE A 570 -19.50 -6.38 18.38
C PHE A 570 -18.21 -7.21 18.26
N THR A 571 -17.13 -6.55 17.84
CA THR A 571 -15.82 -7.14 17.63
C THR A 571 -14.78 -6.55 18.57
N ASP A 572 -13.68 -7.27 18.75
CA ASP A 572 -12.52 -6.74 19.47
C ASP A 572 -11.92 -5.59 18.67
N ILE A 573 -11.53 -4.53 19.38
CA ILE A 573 -10.96 -3.32 18.77
C ILE A 573 -9.49 -3.18 19.14
N GLU A 574 -8.67 -2.84 18.14
CA GLU A 574 -7.25 -2.54 18.30
C GLU A 574 -7.03 -1.09 17.92
N GLY A 575 -6.58 -0.26 18.86
CA GLY A 575 -6.18 1.12 18.61
C GLY A 575 -7.28 2.18 18.76
N ALA A 576 -8.29 2.00 19.62
CA ALA A 576 -9.23 3.11 19.91
C ALA A 576 -8.50 4.28 20.55
N THR A 577 -8.76 5.49 20.06
CA THR A 577 -8.05 6.70 20.49
C THR A 577 -8.77 7.37 21.63
N VAL A 578 -8.07 7.66 22.73
CA VAL A 578 -8.56 8.40 23.90
C VAL A 578 -7.87 9.75 23.95
N THR A 579 -8.64 10.83 24.00
CA THR A 579 -8.13 12.21 24.06
C THR A 579 -8.70 12.98 25.24
N ASP A 580 -7.86 13.76 25.92
CA ASP A 580 -8.24 14.58 27.07
C ASP A 580 -7.30 15.80 27.20
N THR A 581 -7.85 17.02 27.16
CA THR A 581 -7.08 18.26 27.38
C THR A 581 -7.37 18.80 28.78
N ILE A 582 -6.41 18.61 29.68
CA ILE A 582 -6.48 19.02 31.07
C ILE A 582 -6.36 20.55 31.19
N PRO A 583 -7.29 21.22 31.91
CA PRO A 583 -7.27 22.68 32.07
C PRO A 583 -5.97 23.22 32.70
N ASP A 584 -5.47 24.35 32.20
CA ASP A 584 -4.21 25.01 32.63
C ASP A 584 -4.14 25.36 34.12
N ALA A 585 -5.28 25.45 34.80
CA ALA A 585 -5.32 25.64 36.25
C ALA A 585 -4.72 24.45 37.03
N ILE A 586 -4.49 23.32 36.36
CA ILE A 586 -3.90 22.09 36.88
C ILE A 586 -2.54 21.91 36.21
N THR A 587 -1.50 21.86 37.03
CA THR A 587 -0.09 21.75 36.63
C THR A 587 0.49 20.42 37.12
N ASN A 588 1.74 20.13 36.75
CA ASN A 588 2.43 18.89 37.13
C ASN A 588 1.60 17.63 36.78
N VAL A 589 0.94 17.66 35.63
CA VAL A 589 0.05 16.59 35.18
C VAL A 589 0.87 15.38 34.77
N THR A 590 0.55 14.24 35.38
CA THR A 590 1.06 12.91 35.03
C THR A 590 -0.12 11.97 34.92
N TRP A 591 -0.04 10.97 34.05
CA TRP A 591 -1.13 10.02 33.88
C TRP A 591 -0.60 8.61 33.67
N THR A 592 -1.43 7.63 33.99
CA THR A 592 -1.16 6.19 33.78
C THR A 592 -2.39 5.52 33.18
N CYS A 593 -2.21 4.63 32.22
CA CYS A 593 -3.25 3.75 31.68
C CYS A 593 -3.00 2.31 32.13
N ALA A 594 -4.03 1.66 32.66
CA ALA A 594 -3.98 0.26 33.04
C ALA A 594 -5.24 -0.49 32.57
N PRO A 595 -5.10 -1.63 31.87
CA PRO A 595 -6.23 -2.47 31.55
C PRO A 595 -6.81 -3.10 32.84
N SER A 596 -8.14 -3.22 32.90
CA SER A 596 -8.81 -3.92 34.01
C SER A 596 -8.51 -5.42 34.01
N ASP A 597 -8.25 -6.01 32.83
CA ASP A 597 -7.72 -7.35 32.64
C ASP A 597 -6.72 -7.34 31.45
N PRO A 598 -5.42 -7.63 31.65
CA PRO A 598 -4.42 -7.64 30.59
C PRO A 598 -4.59 -8.77 29.56
N ALA A 599 -5.51 -9.72 29.80
CA ALA A 599 -5.86 -10.75 28.82
C ALA A 599 -6.85 -10.25 27.76
N THR A 600 -7.58 -9.16 28.03
CA THR A 600 -8.69 -8.67 27.18
C THR A 600 -8.61 -7.17 26.89
N ALA A 601 -7.60 -6.48 27.40
CA ALA A 601 -7.36 -5.07 27.14
C ALA A 601 -5.86 -4.73 27.20
N ALA A 602 -5.44 -3.74 26.40
CA ALA A 602 -4.09 -3.19 26.43
C ALA A 602 -4.10 -1.66 26.28
N CYS A 603 -3.09 -1.00 26.84
CA CYS A 603 -2.85 0.42 26.63
C CYS A 603 -1.65 0.58 25.71
N GLY A 604 -1.77 1.34 24.63
CA GLY A 604 -0.66 1.60 23.72
C GLY A 604 0.49 2.34 24.42
N THR A 605 0.15 3.30 25.28
CA THR A 605 1.11 3.97 26.18
C THR A 605 0.66 3.83 27.63
N ALA A 606 1.52 3.27 28.49
CA ALA A 606 1.18 2.97 29.88
C ALA A 606 1.20 4.20 30.81
N SER A 607 1.92 5.26 30.45
CA SER A 607 2.02 6.50 31.22
C SER A 607 2.54 7.66 30.39
N GLY A 608 2.22 8.89 30.79
CA GLY A 608 2.77 10.10 30.22
C GLY A 608 2.64 11.30 31.17
N ALA A 609 3.00 12.47 30.66
CA ALA A 609 2.93 13.74 31.37
C ALA A 609 2.43 14.85 30.44
N GLY A 610 2.03 15.97 31.01
CA GLY A 610 1.48 17.12 30.28
C GLY A 610 -0.04 17.15 30.25
N ASN A 611 -0.57 18.28 29.80
CA ASN A 611 -2.00 18.57 29.84
C ASN A 611 -2.75 18.03 28.61
N ASP A 612 -2.07 17.76 27.50
CA ASP A 612 -2.65 17.14 26.31
C ASP A 612 -2.40 15.63 26.34
N ILE A 613 -3.44 14.86 26.64
CA ILE A 613 -3.40 13.41 26.71
C ILE A 613 -3.96 12.85 25.41
N SER A 614 -3.17 12.06 24.71
CA SER A 614 -3.59 11.26 23.57
C SER A 614 -2.90 9.90 23.64
N LEU A 615 -3.70 8.83 23.69
CA LEU A 615 -3.20 7.45 23.66
C LEU A 615 -4.18 6.54 22.93
N THR A 616 -3.73 5.34 22.60
CA THR A 616 -4.60 4.27 22.10
C THR A 616 -4.85 3.19 23.15
N VAL A 617 -6.00 2.53 23.06
CA VAL A 617 -6.37 1.36 23.85
C VAL A 617 -6.90 0.25 22.95
N ASP A 618 -6.51 -0.98 23.24
CA ASP A 618 -7.06 -2.19 22.64
C ASP A 618 -8.05 -2.78 23.64
N LEU A 619 -9.26 -3.12 23.19
CA LEU A 619 -10.34 -3.62 24.04
C LEU A 619 -11.09 -4.76 23.34
N ASP A 620 -11.02 -5.95 23.91
CA ASP A 620 -11.96 -7.02 23.55
C ASP A 620 -13.38 -6.60 23.92
N VAL A 621 -14.38 -7.25 23.31
CA VAL A 621 -15.79 -6.98 23.61
C VAL A 621 -16.09 -7.16 25.11
N GLY A 622 -16.57 -6.09 25.75
CA GLY A 622 -16.87 -6.06 27.19
C GLY A 622 -15.73 -5.59 28.09
N ALA A 623 -14.51 -5.42 27.54
CA ALA A 623 -13.32 -5.06 28.32
C ALA A 623 -13.29 -3.58 28.73
N GLU A 624 -12.37 -3.24 29.63
CA GLU A 624 -12.19 -1.89 30.19
C GLU A 624 -10.71 -1.54 30.35
N ALA A 625 -10.35 -0.30 30.04
CA ALA A 625 -9.10 0.33 30.45
C ALA A 625 -9.38 1.53 31.38
N THR A 626 -8.55 1.71 32.40
CA THR A 626 -8.63 2.85 33.33
C THR A 626 -7.43 3.76 33.15
N ILE A 627 -7.69 5.05 32.87
CA ILE A 627 -6.68 6.10 32.84
C ILE A 627 -6.81 6.93 34.13
N THR A 628 -5.72 7.01 34.89
CA THR A 628 -5.62 7.81 36.12
C THR A 628 -4.72 9.00 35.86
N ILE A 629 -5.25 10.20 36.04
CA ILE A 629 -4.58 11.46 35.74
C ILE A 629 -4.40 12.21 37.05
N ASN A 630 -3.16 12.45 37.47
CA ASN A 630 -2.80 13.19 38.67
C ASN A 630 -2.23 14.54 38.29
N GLY A 631 -2.61 15.59 39.00
CA GLY A 631 -2.03 16.92 38.87
C GLY A 631 -2.16 17.71 40.17
N THR A 632 -1.67 18.94 40.16
CA THR A 632 -1.79 19.87 41.29
C THR A 632 -2.48 21.14 40.83
N ILE A 633 -3.48 21.59 41.58
CA ILE A 633 -4.14 22.87 41.28
C ILE A 633 -3.13 23.98 41.57
N SER A 634 -2.96 24.93 40.64
CA SER A 634 -2.07 26.08 40.84
C SER A 634 -2.33 26.75 42.20
N PRO A 635 -1.30 27.02 43.04
CA PRO A 635 -1.46 27.66 44.35
C PRO A 635 -2.10 29.05 44.28
N ILE A 636 -1.99 29.74 43.14
CA ILE A 636 -2.55 31.07 42.90
C ILE A 636 -3.87 31.06 42.13
N ALA A 637 -4.46 29.88 41.89
CA ALA A 637 -5.71 29.76 41.14
C ALA A 637 -6.80 30.68 41.74
N ALA A 638 -7.40 31.53 40.89
CA ALA A 638 -8.36 32.56 41.28
C ALA A 638 -9.71 32.01 41.80
N GLY A 639 -9.90 30.68 41.76
CA GLY A 639 -11.13 29.99 42.09
C GLY A 639 -12.13 29.95 40.94
N GLY A 640 -13.14 29.09 41.04
CA GLY A 640 -14.18 28.92 40.00
C GLY A 640 -14.41 27.46 39.61
N THR A 641 -15.38 27.22 38.73
CA THR A 641 -15.67 25.88 38.21
C THR A 641 -14.89 25.66 36.93
N VAL A 642 -14.15 24.56 36.88
CA VAL A 642 -13.39 24.10 35.73
C VAL A 642 -14.02 22.80 35.24
N GLN A 643 -14.35 22.74 33.96
CA GLN A 643 -14.85 21.53 33.31
C GLN A 643 -13.70 20.88 32.53
N ASN A 644 -13.56 19.57 32.67
CA ASN A 644 -12.57 18.78 31.96
C ASN A 644 -13.28 17.66 31.20
N THR A 645 -13.07 17.57 29.88
CA THR A 645 -13.81 16.67 28.97
C THR A 645 -12.84 15.71 28.29
N ALA A 646 -13.14 14.41 28.33
CA ALA A 646 -12.39 13.39 27.62
C ALA A 646 -13.29 12.69 26.60
N GLU A 647 -12.69 12.22 25.51
CA GLU A 647 -13.36 11.56 24.39
C GLU A 647 -12.68 10.24 24.04
N VAL A 648 -13.44 9.30 23.49
CA VAL A 648 -12.93 8.07 22.89
C VAL A 648 -13.48 7.92 21.47
N ALA A 649 -12.62 7.55 20.53
CA ALA A 649 -12.97 7.29 19.14
C ALA A 649 -12.50 5.88 18.71
N PRO A 650 -13.30 5.16 17.91
CA PRO A 650 -12.88 3.88 17.33
C PRO A 650 -11.74 4.07 16.30
N PRO A 651 -10.95 3.03 16.02
CA PRO A 651 -9.91 3.08 14.98
C PRO A 651 -10.52 3.13 13.56
N PRO A 652 -9.75 3.53 12.53
CA PRO A 652 -10.22 3.54 11.13
C PRO A 652 -10.76 2.17 10.65
N ASP A 653 -11.75 2.17 9.75
CA ASP A 653 -12.48 0.96 9.30
C ASP A 653 -13.14 0.16 10.45
N THR A 654 -13.27 0.78 11.62
CA THR A 654 -14.23 0.43 12.66
C THR A 654 -15.19 1.61 12.72
N PHE A 655 -16.49 1.35 12.71
CA PHE A 655 -17.50 2.40 12.53
C PHE A 655 -17.23 3.71 13.29
N ASP A 656 -17.36 4.84 12.58
CA ASP A 656 -17.36 6.21 13.11
C ASP A 656 -18.54 7.02 12.50
N PRO A 657 -19.33 7.71 13.32
CA PRO A 657 -20.67 8.27 13.04
C PRO A 657 -20.87 9.42 12.05
N THR A 658 -19.87 9.88 11.30
CA THR A 658 -20.08 11.09 10.48
C THR A 658 -20.83 10.87 9.15
N SER A 659 -21.38 9.66 8.89
CA SER A 659 -22.21 9.35 7.70
C SER A 659 -23.40 8.41 8.02
N PRO A 660 -24.62 8.60 7.46
CA PRO A 660 -25.85 8.02 7.99
C PRO A 660 -26.14 6.59 7.46
N ALA A 661 -25.53 5.58 8.09
CA ALA A 661 -26.05 4.22 8.27
C ALA A 661 -25.15 3.50 9.32
N VAL A 662 -25.70 3.16 10.49
CA VAL A 662 -25.06 2.86 11.81
C VAL A 662 -24.15 1.62 11.79
N PRO A 663 -22.93 1.54 12.43
CA PRO A 663 -22.84 1.03 13.83
C PRO A 663 -21.73 1.40 14.90
N ASP A 664 -22.04 2.36 15.77
CA ASP A 664 -21.75 2.59 17.21
C ASP A 664 -23.10 3.21 17.57
N PRO A 665 -23.93 2.45 18.28
CA PRO A 665 -25.32 2.80 18.42
C PRO A 665 -25.53 4.07 19.26
N ASN A 666 -24.52 4.55 20.02
CA ASN A 666 -24.72 5.62 20.99
C ASN A 666 -23.52 6.53 21.26
N LEU A 667 -23.07 7.28 20.26
CA LEU A 667 -22.04 8.32 20.37
C LEU A 667 -22.10 9.29 21.55
N ASN A 668 -23.28 9.47 22.17
CA ASN A 668 -23.41 10.33 23.36
C ASN A 668 -22.65 9.77 24.57
N ASN A 669 -22.21 8.52 24.54
CA ASN A 669 -21.42 7.87 25.58
C ASN A 669 -19.89 7.92 25.30
N ASN A 670 -19.47 8.48 24.15
CA ASN A 670 -18.08 8.62 23.72
C ASN A 670 -17.41 9.91 24.20
N SER A 671 -18.14 10.75 24.94
CA SER A 671 -17.60 11.94 25.59
C SER A 671 -18.07 12.00 27.04
N SER A 672 -17.16 12.35 27.95
CA SER A 672 -17.48 12.47 29.38
C SER A 672 -16.77 13.65 30.01
N SER A 673 -17.51 14.42 30.79
CA SER A 673 -17.02 15.63 31.45
C SER A 673 -17.10 15.51 32.97
N ALA A 674 -16.07 15.97 33.66
CA ALA A 674 -16.07 16.15 35.11
C ALA A 674 -15.87 17.62 35.47
N GLU A 675 -16.65 18.11 36.45
CA GLU A 675 -16.54 19.47 36.97
C GLU A 675 -15.79 19.49 38.30
N LEU A 676 -14.85 20.43 38.43
CA LEU A 676 -14.11 20.72 39.65
C LEU A 676 -14.34 22.17 40.07
N THR A 677 -14.77 22.42 41.31
CA THR A 677 -14.82 23.77 41.87
C THR A 677 -13.56 24.07 42.67
N ILE A 678 -12.71 24.94 42.15
CA ILE A 678 -11.48 25.40 42.82
C ILE A 678 -11.85 26.46 43.86
N ILE A 679 -11.47 26.22 45.11
CA ILE A 679 -11.47 27.21 46.18
C ILE A 679 -10.17 28.03 46.02
N PRO A 680 -10.27 29.37 45.91
CA PRO A 680 -9.14 30.23 45.58
C PRO A 680 -7.99 30.13 46.59
N GLY A 681 -6.76 30.28 46.09
CA GLY A 681 -5.55 30.41 46.91
C GLY A 681 -5.30 31.85 47.39
N PRO A 682 -4.23 32.11 48.15
CA PRO A 682 -3.81 33.48 48.48
C PRO A 682 -3.47 34.29 47.23
N ILE A 683 -3.57 35.62 47.31
CA ILE A 683 -3.13 36.56 46.26
C ILE A 683 -1.68 36.96 46.55
N GLN A 684 -0.83 37.02 45.54
CA GLN A 684 0.52 37.55 45.72
C GLN A 684 0.72 38.78 44.83
N PRO A 685 0.87 39.98 45.40
CA PRO A 685 1.32 41.14 44.63
C PRO A 685 2.79 40.94 44.21
N VAL A 686 3.16 41.48 43.05
CA VAL A 686 4.56 41.47 42.58
C VAL A 686 5.27 42.69 43.16
N GLY A 687 6.40 42.47 43.85
CA GLY A 687 7.26 43.51 44.40
C GLY A 687 8.57 43.61 43.64
N THR A 688 9.02 44.80 43.26
CA THR A 688 10.35 45.03 42.64
C THR A 688 11.06 46.18 43.33
N LYS A 689 12.39 46.14 43.34
CA LYS A 689 13.23 47.19 43.91
C LYS A 689 14.48 47.44 43.06
N SER A 690 14.69 48.69 42.67
CA SER A 690 15.88 49.14 41.94
C SER A 690 16.69 50.14 42.76
N SER A 691 17.95 50.34 42.36
CA SER A 691 18.82 51.37 42.91
C SER A 691 19.45 52.18 41.79
N ALA A 692 19.61 53.50 41.97
CA ALA A 692 20.23 54.38 40.99
C ALA A 692 21.19 55.37 41.68
N LEU A 693 22.30 55.71 41.03
CA LEU A 693 23.22 56.75 41.49
C LEU A 693 22.68 58.12 41.07
N VAL A 694 22.17 58.90 42.03
CA VAL A 694 21.47 60.19 41.75
C VAL A 694 22.29 61.43 42.08
N ASN A 695 23.30 61.30 42.94
CA ASN A 695 24.30 62.35 43.13
C ASN A 695 25.68 61.72 43.34
N ASP A 696 26.48 61.82 42.29
CA ASP A 696 27.89 61.47 42.23
C ASP A 696 28.72 62.68 42.70
N ALA A 697 29.24 62.60 43.92
CA ALA A 697 29.89 63.69 44.63
C ALA A 697 31.33 63.93 44.15
N ASP A 698 32.02 62.91 43.67
CA ASP A 698 33.40 62.99 43.18
C ASP A 698 33.52 62.94 41.65
N GLY A 699 32.45 62.57 40.95
CA GLY A 699 32.29 62.64 39.49
C GLY A 699 32.86 61.44 38.76
N ASP A 700 33.07 60.30 39.44
CA ASP A 700 33.69 59.11 38.87
C ASP A 700 32.70 58.15 38.20
N GLY A 701 31.40 58.37 38.38
CA GLY A 701 30.32 57.58 37.79
C GLY A 701 30.03 56.26 38.52
N GLU A 702 30.69 56.00 39.64
CA GLU A 702 30.57 54.77 40.43
C GLU A 702 30.00 55.09 41.83
N PRO A 703 29.35 54.13 42.49
CA PRO A 703 28.88 54.33 43.86
C PRO A 703 30.06 54.31 44.84
N THR A 704 30.48 55.47 45.35
CA THR A 704 31.57 55.64 46.31
C THR A 704 31.13 56.33 47.62
N PRO A 705 31.95 56.28 48.70
CA PRO A 705 31.64 56.98 49.95
C PRO A 705 31.40 58.48 49.77
N GLY A 706 30.21 58.94 50.18
CA GLY A 706 29.76 60.33 50.02
C GLY A 706 28.72 60.52 48.91
N ASP A 707 28.54 59.55 48.03
CA ASP A 707 27.53 59.59 46.97
C ASP A 707 26.13 59.28 47.48
N THR A 708 25.12 59.67 46.70
CA THR A 708 23.71 59.43 47.02
C THR A 708 23.07 58.44 46.05
N LEU A 709 22.50 57.39 46.62
CA LEU A 709 21.70 56.38 45.94
C LEU A 709 20.22 56.69 46.11
N GLU A 710 19.42 56.46 45.07
CA GLU A 710 17.96 56.42 45.13
C GLU A 710 17.49 54.99 45.00
N TYR A 711 16.68 54.53 45.96
CA TYR A 711 15.97 53.26 45.85
C TYR A 711 14.56 53.52 45.33
N THR A 712 14.11 52.73 44.36
CA THR A 712 12.73 52.71 43.86
C THR A 712 12.10 51.38 44.20
N VAL A 713 11.04 51.38 45.00
CA VAL A 713 10.26 50.19 45.40
C VAL A 713 8.89 50.25 44.74
N ILE A 714 8.49 49.17 44.06
CA ILE A 714 7.20 49.07 43.38
C ILE A 714 6.47 47.81 43.87
N TYR A 715 5.20 47.94 44.21
CA TYR A 715 4.30 46.79 44.41
C TYR A 715 3.09 46.89 43.49
N ARG A 716 2.77 45.80 42.79
CA ARG A 716 1.65 45.73 41.84
C ARG A 716 0.74 44.52 42.12
N ASN A 717 -0.58 44.72 42.13
CA ASN A 717 -1.53 43.61 42.15
C ASN A 717 -1.87 43.15 40.73
N ASN A 718 -1.30 42.02 40.32
CA ASN A 718 -1.52 41.42 39.00
C ASN A 718 -2.74 40.49 38.93
N ASP A 719 -3.43 40.23 40.05
CA ASP A 719 -4.67 39.46 40.03
C ASP A 719 -5.76 40.24 39.29
N GLY A 720 -6.45 39.58 38.35
CA GLY A 720 -7.47 40.22 37.52
C GLY A 720 -8.82 40.45 38.21
N THR A 721 -9.03 39.91 39.41
CA THR A 721 -10.37 39.78 39.99
C THR A 721 -10.47 40.07 41.49
N ARG A 722 -9.37 40.00 42.25
CA ARG A 722 -9.37 40.06 43.71
C ARG A 722 -8.50 41.21 44.25
N ASN A 723 -8.97 41.82 45.34
CA ASN A 723 -8.26 42.91 46.03
C ASN A 723 -7.18 42.36 46.98
N VAL A 724 -6.03 43.03 47.06
CA VAL A 724 -5.10 42.88 48.18
C VAL A 724 -5.43 43.96 49.22
N THR A 725 -5.99 43.57 50.36
CA THR A 725 -6.49 44.51 51.38
C THR A 725 -5.59 44.53 52.62
N ALA A 726 -5.58 45.66 53.33
CA ALA A 726 -4.71 45.89 54.49
C ALA A 726 -3.21 45.75 54.14
N PHE A 727 -2.81 46.31 52.99
CA PHE A 727 -1.44 46.23 52.48
C PHE A 727 -0.51 47.15 53.28
N VAL A 728 0.62 46.60 53.74
CA VAL A 728 1.69 47.32 54.44
C VAL A 728 3.05 46.92 53.87
N ALA A 729 3.82 47.89 53.37
CA ALA A 729 5.22 47.72 52.97
C ALA A 729 6.18 48.37 53.98
N THR A 730 7.31 47.71 54.19
CA THR A 730 8.40 48.11 55.08
C THR A 730 9.74 47.95 54.39
N ASP A 731 10.72 48.74 54.79
CA ASP A 731 12.07 48.73 54.24
C ASP A 731 13.06 49.25 55.29
N THR A 732 14.10 48.47 55.55
CA THR A 732 15.04 48.75 56.65
C THR A 732 16.42 49.03 56.06
N ILE A 733 16.96 50.22 56.34
CA ILE A 733 18.30 50.59 55.88
C ILE A 733 19.37 50.19 56.90
N ASP A 734 20.49 49.66 56.42
CA ASP A 734 21.65 49.44 57.28
C ASP A 734 22.36 50.77 57.56
N THR A 735 22.07 51.35 58.72
CA THR A 735 22.66 52.63 59.16
C THR A 735 24.19 52.59 59.35
N SER A 736 24.80 51.40 59.37
CA SER A 736 26.26 51.28 59.38
C SER A 736 26.88 51.52 57.99
N LEU A 737 26.13 51.26 56.92
CA LEU A 737 26.58 51.37 55.53
C LEU A 737 26.09 52.64 54.84
N VAL A 738 24.86 53.07 55.11
CA VAL A 738 24.24 54.22 54.47
C VAL A 738 23.49 55.11 55.46
N THR A 739 23.32 56.39 55.13
CA THR A 739 22.54 57.35 55.92
C THR A 739 21.36 57.88 55.11
N PHE A 740 20.14 57.78 55.64
CA PHE A 740 18.94 58.34 55.00
C PHE A 740 19.05 59.84 54.75
N VAL A 741 18.67 60.30 53.55
CA VAL A 741 18.59 61.71 53.20
C VAL A 741 17.22 62.27 53.62
N PRO A 742 17.13 63.15 54.64
CA PRO A 742 15.85 63.62 55.15
C PRO A 742 15.03 64.37 54.09
N GLY A 743 13.76 64.00 53.95
CA GLY A 743 12.85 64.61 52.97
C GLY A 743 12.95 64.06 51.55
N SER A 744 13.76 63.02 51.32
CA SER A 744 13.88 62.34 50.01
C SER A 744 12.75 61.36 49.70
N TYR A 745 11.99 60.91 50.71
CA TYR A 745 10.94 59.93 50.51
C TYR A 745 9.77 60.48 49.69
N THR A 746 9.40 59.77 48.63
CA THR A 746 8.23 60.05 47.79
C THR A 746 7.34 58.82 47.66
N PHE A 747 6.06 59.05 47.36
CA PHE A 747 5.05 58.01 47.19
C PHE A 747 4.10 58.38 46.05
N ALA A 748 3.85 57.43 45.16
CA ALA A 748 2.83 57.53 44.13
C ALA A 748 1.94 56.28 44.17
N ALA A 749 0.63 56.49 44.08
CA ALA A 749 -0.35 55.42 43.86
C ALA A 749 -0.95 55.61 42.46
N ALA A 750 -1.02 54.53 41.70
CA ALA A 750 -1.54 54.49 40.34
C ALA A 750 -2.65 53.44 40.21
N ASN A 751 -3.39 53.51 39.10
CA ASN A 751 -4.38 52.49 38.71
C ASN A 751 -5.39 52.15 39.81
N GLY A 752 -5.82 53.15 40.59
CA GLY A 752 -6.84 53.00 41.63
C GLY A 752 -6.34 52.43 42.96
N ALA A 753 -5.02 52.27 43.16
CA ALA A 753 -4.47 51.92 44.47
C ALA A 753 -4.90 52.93 45.55
N GLU A 754 -5.37 52.42 46.69
CA GLU A 754 -5.89 53.19 47.83
C GLU A 754 -4.93 53.17 49.04
N VAL A 755 -3.70 52.68 48.86
CA VAL A 755 -2.67 52.63 49.90
C VAL A 755 -2.16 54.02 50.25
N THR A 756 -1.90 54.28 51.53
CA THR A 756 -1.46 55.60 52.02
C THR A 756 0.03 55.61 52.38
N ALA A 757 0.73 56.67 51.99
CA ALA A 757 2.14 56.90 52.29
C ALA A 757 2.42 57.04 53.79
N ASN A 758 3.62 56.67 54.25
CA ASN A 758 4.11 57.02 55.58
C ASN A 758 5.12 58.18 55.51
N PRO A 759 4.72 59.44 55.79
CA PRO A 759 5.61 60.58 55.65
C PRO A 759 6.73 60.64 56.71
N THR A 760 6.71 59.79 57.73
CA THR A 760 7.77 59.72 58.77
C THR A 760 8.83 58.67 58.50
N PHE A 761 8.74 57.95 57.37
CA PHE A 761 9.73 56.96 56.96
C PHE A 761 11.16 57.53 56.99
N ASN A 762 12.05 56.78 57.63
CA ASN A 762 13.49 57.09 57.64
C ASN A 762 14.37 55.83 57.57
N GLY A 763 13.76 54.66 57.32
CA GLY A 763 14.44 53.37 57.17
C GLY A 763 15.08 52.80 58.44
N SER A 764 15.12 53.55 59.55
CA SER A 764 15.79 53.13 60.80
C SER A 764 14.82 53.06 61.98
N THR A 765 14.51 54.19 62.61
CA THR A 765 13.53 54.24 63.71
C THR A 765 12.09 54.07 63.24
N ASP A 766 11.82 54.39 61.98
CA ASP A 766 10.56 54.11 61.28
C ASP A 766 10.85 53.53 59.90
N ASN A 767 10.65 52.21 59.78
CA ASN A 767 10.90 51.43 58.57
C ASN A 767 9.63 51.21 57.73
N ASN A 768 8.48 51.78 58.08
CA ASN A 768 7.26 51.58 57.30
C ASN A 768 7.28 52.50 56.07
N LEU A 769 7.31 51.92 54.87
CA LEU A 769 7.14 52.69 53.63
C LEU A 769 5.69 53.15 53.46
N THR A 770 4.71 52.40 53.95
CA THR A 770 3.29 52.74 53.90
C THR A 770 2.70 52.88 55.29
N SER A 771 1.60 53.63 55.48
CA SER A 771 1.03 53.88 56.81
C SER A 771 0.48 52.61 57.47
N PRO A 772 1.02 52.17 58.62
CA PRO A 772 0.51 50.99 59.32
C PRO A 772 -0.82 51.26 60.06
N THR A 773 -1.21 52.52 60.21
CA THR A 773 -2.44 52.93 60.94
C THR A 773 -3.64 53.19 60.03
N SER A 774 -3.42 53.26 58.72
CA SER A 774 -4.46 53.36 57.69
C SER A 774 -4.07 52.51 56.47
N PRO A 775 -3.89 51.19 56.65
CA PRO A 775 -3.45 50.31 55.56
C PRO A 775 -4.56 50.27 54.49
N GLY A 776 -4.19 50.55 53.24
CA GLY A 776 -5.15 50.67 52.14
C GLY A 776 -5.30 49.37 51.36
N THR A 777 -5.84 49.50 50.15
CA THR A 777 -6.11 48.38 49.24
C THR A 777 -5.33 48.55 47.94
N LEU A 778 -4.79 47.47 47.39
CA LEU A 778 -4.38 47.37 45.99
C LEU A 778 -5.49 46.59 45.23
N PRO A 779 -6.40 47.28 44.50
CA PRO A 779 -7.45 46.63 43.70
C PRO A 779 -6.89 45.73 42.59
N PRO A 780 -7.69 44.83 42.00
CA PRO A 780 -7.25 44.00 40.88
C PRO A 780 -6.94 44.81 39.62
N GLY A 781 -6.28 44.16 38.66
CA GLY A 781 -6.08 44.70 37.31
C GLY A 781 -4.90 45.66 37.18
N GLY A 782 -3.84 45.45 37.95
CA GLY A 782 -2.58 46.20 37.83
C GLY A 782 -2.54 47.48 38.66
N SER A 783 -3.28 47.55 39.77
CA SER A 783 -3.08 48.64 40.74
C SER A 783 -1.65 48.62 41.27
N GLU A 784 -1.05 49.79 41.44
CA GLU A 784 0.38 49.91 41.69
C GLU A 784 0.67 51.03 42.69
N ILE A 785 1.68 50.80 43.53
CA ILE A 785 2.32 51.84 44.32
C ILE A 785 3.82 51.89 44.01
N THR A 786 4.36 53.10 43.97
CA THR A 786 5.79 53.36 43.79
C THR A 786 6.26 54.23 44.96
N MET A 787 7.31 53.80 45.63
CA MET A 787 7.96 54.53 46.71
C MET A 787 9.41 54.77 46.33
N THR A 788 9.90 56.00 46.44
CA THR A 788 11.32 56.29 46.26
C THR A 788 11.90 56.92 47.51
N TYR A 789 13.17 56.69 47.79
CA TYR A 789 13.90 57.39 48.84
C TYR A 789 15.40 57.37 48.59
N GLN A 790 16.13 58.32 49.16
CA GLN A 790 17.56 58.46 48.94
C GLN A 790 18.38 58.19 50.21
N VAL A 791 19.55 57.60 50.01
CA VAL A 791 20.55 57.34 51.06
C VAL A 791 21.94 57.79 50.60
N THR A 792 22.73 58.33 51.51
CA THR A 792 24.15 58.66 51.27
C THR A 792 25.04 57.51 51.73
N ILE A 793 26.00 57.10 50.91
CA ILE A 793 26.97 56.06 51.25
C ILE A 793 27.91 56.59 52.34
N ASN A 794 28.02 55.89 53.47
CA ASN A 794 28.91 56.28 54.56
C ASN A 794 30.38 56.05 54.20
N ASP A 795 31.31 56.50 55.06
CA ASP A 795 32.75 56.21 54.92
C ASP A 795 33.04 54.72 55.17
N ILE A 796 32.84 53.90 54.13
CA ILE A 796 32.98 52.44 54.15
C ILE A 796 33.98 51.93 53.10
N PRO A 797 34.60 50.76 53.31
CA PRO A 797 35.63 50.24 52.40
C PRO A 797 35.12 49.95 50.99
N VAL A 798 35.97 50.17 49.98
CA VAL A 798 35.76 49.70 48.60
C VAL A 798 35.57 48.17 48.57
N GLY A 799 34.65 47.70 47.75
CA GLY A 799 34.20 46.31 47.65
C GLY A 799 33.12 45.92 48.66
N THR A 800 32.65 46.83 49.52
CA THR A 800 31.53 46.54 50.43
C THR A 800 30.22 46.50 49.65
N GLU A 801 29.41 45.47 49.88
CA GLU A 801 28.07 45.35 49.32
C GLU A 801 27.03 45.97 50.27
N ILE A 802 26.18 46.83 49.72
CA ILE A 802 25.01 47.39 50.38
C ILE A 802 23.81 46.58 49.88
N MET A 803 23.35 45.64 50.71
CA MET A 803 22.16 44.82 50.43
C MET A 803 20.93 45.47 51.04
N ASN A 804 19.85 45.55 50.28
CA ASN A 804 18.63 46.19 50.73
C ASN A 804 17.37 45.57 50.09
N GLN A 805 16.40 45.17 50.90
CA GLN A 805 15.19 44.50 50.42
C GLN A 805 13.95 45.00 51.15
N ALA A 806 12.89 45.30 50.40
CA ALA A 806 11.62 45.70 50.99
C ALA A 806 10.72 44.48 51.19
N VAL A 807 9.90 44.54 52.24
CA VAL A 807 8.96 43.47 52.61
C VAL A 807 7.57 44.07 52.74
N ALA A 808 6.59 43.46 52.08
CA ALA A 808 5.18 43.75 52.24
C ALA A 808 4.46 42.63 52.97
N SER A 809 3.37 42.98 53.62
CA SER A 809 2.43 42.06 54.27
C SER A 809 1.01 42.52 54.02
N SER A 810 0.06 41.59 54.01
CA SER A 810 -1.36 41.94 54.08
C SER A 810 -2.13 40.88 54.86
N THR A 811 -3.01 41.33 55.75
CA THR A 811 -3.88 40.44 56.54
C THR A 811 -5.18 40.11 55.82
N GLY A 812 -5.35 40.60 54.58
CA GLY A 812 -6.61 40.66 53.86
C GLY A 812 -6.68 39.78 52.61
N GLY A 813 -5.87 38.73 52.53
CA GLY A 813 -5.92 37.73 51.46
C GLY A 813 -4.60 37.43 50.73
N THR A 814 -3.44 37.79 51.30
CA THR A 814 -2.12 37.49 50.71
C THR A 814 -1.32 36.48 51.52
N LEU A 815 -0.15 36.06 51.01
CA LEU A 815 0.92 35.53 51.84
C LEU A 815 1.26 36.50 52.99
N GLU A 816 1.74 35.94 54.10
CA GLU A 816 2.03 36.69 55.34
C GLU A 816 3.15 37.72 55.15
N ASN A 817 4.13 37.42 54.29
CA ASN A 817 5.18 38.34 53.82
C ASN A 817 5.34 38.19 52.30
N VAL A 818 5.73 39.26 51.61
CA VAL A 818 6.07 39.32 50.18
C VAL A 818 7.29 40.21 50.03
N VAL A 819 8.40 39.63 49.58
CA VAL A 819 9.67 40.33 49.40
C VAL A 819 9.76 40.93 48.00
N THR A 820 10.53 42.01 47.85
CA THR A 820 10.82 42.59 46.53
C THR A 820 11.93 41.83 45.83
N ASP A 821 11.74 41.65 44.54
CA ASP A 821 12.75 41.23 43.56
C ASP A 821 13.70 42.41 43.20
N ALA A 822 14.97 42.13 42.93
CA ALA A 822 15.92 43.12 42.44
C ALA A 822 15.65 43.41 40.95
N SER A 823 15.50 44.69 40.61
CA SER A 823 15.27 45.11 39.24
C SER A 823 16.26 46.19 38.82
N ALA A 824 16.70 46.15 37.55
CA ALA A 824 17.55 47.17 36.96
C ALA A 824 16.98 47.64 35.62
N GLY A 825 16.51 48.88 35.57
CA GLY A 825 16.07 49.58 34.38
C GLY A 825 17.12 50.55 33.82
N THR A 826 16.69 51.37 32.86
CA THR A 826 17.56 52.41 32.30
C THR A 826 17.88 53.47 33.35
N GLY A 827 19.16 53.59 33.73
CA GLY A 827 19.64 54.55 34.73
C GLY A 827 19.77 53.97 36.15
N ASP A 828 19.37 52.71 36.36
CA ASP A 828 19.64 51.98 37.59
C ASP A 828 21.04 51.36 37.58
N LEU A 829 21.57 51.08 38.76
CA LEU A 829 22.79 50.32 38.99
C LEU A 829 22.54 48.84 38.69
N PRO A 830 23.52 48.13 38.09
CA PRO A 830 23.42 46.70 37.81
C PRO A 830 23.07 45.90 39.08
N GLN A 831 22.23 44.88 38.93
CA GLN A 831 21.82 43.97 40.00
C GLN A 831 22.33 42.55 39.72
N VAL A 832 22.41 41.74 40.76
CA VAL A 832 22.70 40.30 40.63
C VAL A 832 21.59 39.61 39.83
N VAL A 833 21.97 38.55 39.12
CA VAL A 833 21.04 37.73 38.34
C VAL A 833 20.29 36.79 39.28
N ASP A 834 18.97 36.65 39.05
CA ASP A 834 18.06 35.62 39.57
C ASP A 834 18.79 34.30 39.86
N ASP A 835 18.76 33.89 41.13
CA ASP A 835 19.38 32.67 41.62
C ASP A 835 18.39 31.49 41.75
N GLY A 836 17.11 31.76 41.53
CA GLY A 836 15.99 30.82 41.51
C GLY A 836 15.57 30.34 42.90
N VAL A 837 15.91 31.06 43.98
CA VAL A 837 15.63 30.67 45.37
C VAL A 837 14.59 31.60 46.01
N ASP A 838 13.31 31.29 45.82
CA ASP A 838 12.19 32.02 46.44
C ASP A 838 12.11 31.83 47.99
N THR A 839 12.55 32.82 48.75
CA THR A 839 12.42 32.92 50.22
C THR A 839 11.39 33.95 50.69
N GLY A 840 10.11 33.60 50.62
CA GLY A 840 9.01 34.41 51.19
C GLY A 840 7.91 34.73 50.19
N ASN A 841 8.17 34.47 48.92
CA ASN A 841 7.21 34.47 47.82
C ASN A 841 6.59 33.06 47.61
N LEU A 842 5.45 32.93 46.88
CA LEU A 842 4.93 31.60 46.51
C LEU A 842 5.87 30.99 45.47
N PRO A 843 6.05 29.65 45.47
CA PRO A 843 6.75 28.97 44.40
C PRO A 843 6.11 29.31 43.04
N ASP A 844 6.94 29.59 42.03
CA ASP A 844 6.58 30.02 40.67
C ASP A 844 6.18 31.50 40.51
N THR A 845 6.51 32.38 41.46
CA THR A 845 6.47 33.84 41.24
C THR A 845 7.87 34.38 40.91
N ALA A 846 7.98 35.58 40.32
CA ALA A 846 9.29 36.20 40.04
C ALA A 846 10.13 36.24 41.34
N ASP A 847 11.44 36.02 41.18
CA ASP A 847 12.43 35.73 42.23
C ASP A 847 12.51 36.81 43.32
N ASP A 848 13.21 36.54 44.43
CA ASP A 848 13.31 37.45 45.58
C ASP A 848 14.72 37.89 45.98
N GLU A 849 15.53 38.28 45.01
CA GLU A 849 16.84 38.88 45.27
C GLU A 849 16.75 40.21 46.05
N PRO A 850 17.64 40.43 47.03
CA PRO A 850 17.86 41.76 47.58
C PRO A 850 18.53 42.66 46.53
N THR A 851 18.20 43.96 46.53
CA THR A 851 18.94 44.94 45.73
C THR A 851 20.35 45.11 46.31
N ILE A 852 21.38 44.90 45.50
CA ILE A 852 22.80 44.98 45.87
C ILE A 852 23.47 46.17 45.18
N VAL A 853 24.22 46.96 45.94
CA VAL A 853 25.14 47.99 45.41
C VAL A 853 26.55 47.75 45.95
N THR A 854 27.52 47.54 45.06
CA THR A 854 28.93 47.33 45.44
C THR A 854 29.70 48.65 45.39
N VAL A 855 30.31 49.04 46.52
CA VAL A 855 31.04 50.31 46.62
C VAL A 855 32.37 50.25 45.84
N GLY A 856 32.55 51.10 44.82
CA GLY A 856 33.82 51.31 44.11
C GLY A 856 34.27 50.17 43.15
N GLY A 857 33.42 49.74 42.22
CA GLY A 857 33.82 48.82 41.14
C GLY A 857 34.50 49.53 39.97
N ASP A 858 35.60 48.97 39.44
CA ASP A 858 36.21 49.40 38.17
C ASP A 858 35.41 48.80 37.01
N SER A 859 34.60 49.63 36.32
CA SER A 859 33.73 49.20 35.20
C SER A 859 34.33 49.49 33.80
N THR A 860 35.60 49.16 33.58
CA THR A 860 36.13 49.06 32.20
C THR A 860 35.66 47.82 31.43
N ASP A 861 34.80 46.99 32.01
CA ASP A 861 34.07 45.94 31.30
C ASP A 861 32.58 46.29 31.26
N THR A 862 32.18 47.10 30.29
CA THR A 862 30.76 47.35 30.01
C THR A 862 30.14 46.01 29.57
N PRO A 863 29.13 45.45 30.27
CA PRO A 863 28.31 44.41 29.70
C PRO A 863 27.63 45.02 28.48
N ASP A 864 27.92 44.49 27.30
CA ASP A 864 27.23 44.85 26.08
C ASP A 864 25.74 44.52 26.29
N THR A 865 24.90 45.52 26.54
CA THR A 865 23.44 45.36 26.65
C THR A 865 22.78 45.03 25.29
N GLY A 866 23.57 44.70 24.27
CA GLY A 866 23.12 44.19 22.99
C GLY A 866 22.46 42.80 23.10
N PRO A 867 21.57 42.46 22.15
CA PRO A 867 20.94 41.14 22.10
C PRO A 867 22.00 40.06 21.97
N THR A 868 21.87 39.01 22.78
CA THR A 868 22.80 37.88 22.73
C THR A 868 22.67 37.09 21.44
N THR A 869 23.80 36.84 20.78
CA THR A 869 23.91 36.00 19.60
C THR A 869 24.38 34.61 20.02
N LEU A 870 23.65 33.57 19.60
CA LEU A 870 24.09 32.17 19.71
C LEU A 870 24.90 31.80 18.47
N VAL A 871 26.16 31.47 18.66
CA VAL A 871 27.07 31.00 17.62
C VAL A 871 27.28 29.50 17.78
N LEU A 872 27.08 28.75 16.69
CA LEU A 872 27.28 27.30 16.65
C LEU A 872 28.39 26.95 15.67
N VAL A 873 29.31 26.08 16.09
CA VAL A 873 30.39 25.57 15.23
C VAL A 873 30.45 24.05 15.35
N LYS A 874 30.21 23.32 14.25
CA LYS A 874 30.27 21.86 14.21
C LYS A 874 31.64 21.39 13.69
N ARG A 875 32.26 20.46 14.40
CA ARG A 875 33.59 19.90 14.09
C ARG A 875 33.58 18.37 14.17
N ILE A 876 34.49 17.75 13.42
CA ILE A 876 34.87 16.35 13.59
C ILE A 876 36.00 16.31 14.62
N THR A 877 35.74 15.72 15.79
CA THR A 877 36.71 15.64 16.90
C THR A 877 37.34 14.27 17.07
N ASN A 878 36.86 13.27 16.35
CA ASN A 878 37.52 11.98 16.20
C ASN A 878 36.96 11.23 15.00
N ALA A 879 37.76 10.35 14.40
CA ALA A 879 37.28 9.34 13.47
C ALA A 879 38.08 8.06 13.72
N GLN A 880 37.41 6.93 13.87
CA GLN A 880 38.01 5.65 14.25
C GLN A 880 37.69 4.56 13.26
N ARG A 881 38.72 3.78 12.90
CA ARG A 881 38.60 2.52 12.17
C ARG A 881 38.96 1.38 13.11
N GLU A 882 38.03 0.45 13.31
CA GLU A 882 38.20 -0.67 14.26
C GLU A 882 38.60 -0.22 15.68
N GLY A 883 38.09 0.94 16.13
CA GLY A 883 38.38 1.52 17.45
C GLY A 883 39.73 2.26 17.55
N VAL A 884 40.47 2.40 16.45
CA VAL A 884 41.74 3.14 16.38
C VAL A 884 41.52 4.43 15.60
N THR A 885 41.95 5.56 16.15
CA THR A 885 41.86 6.86 15.46
C THR A 885 42.60 6.81 14.11
N ILE A 886 41.96 7.31 13.06
CA ILE A 886 42.49 7.34 11.70
C ILE A 886 43.82 8.13 11.70
N PRO A 887 44.92 7.57 11.17
CA PRO A 887 46.21 8.22 11.18
C PRO A 887 46.23 9.44 10.24
N GLY A 888 47.07 10.44 10.54
CA GLY A 888 47.30 11.59 9.66
C GLY A 888 46.48 12.83 10.00
N VAL A 889 45.48 12.72 10.87
CA VAL A 889 44.63 13.85 11.29
C VAL A 889 44.84 14.13 12.78
N ASN A 890 45.14 15.39 13.11
CA ASN A 890 45.26 15.82 14.50
C ASN A 890 43.96 16.49 14.94
N PHE A 891 43.10 15.73 15.62
CA PHE A 891 41.82 16.24 16.11
C PHE A 891 41.94 17.10 17.38
N GLY A 892 43.12 17.16 18.02
CA GLY A 892 43.34 17.88 19.27
C GLY A 892 43.79 19.34 19.11
N ILE A 893 43.73 19.88 17.89
CA ILE A 893 44.12 21.27 17.59
C ILE A 893 42.94 22.04 16.98
N PHE A 894 43.00 23.36 17.11
CA PHE A 894 42.15 24.27 16.35
C PHE A 894 42.62 24.29 14.88
N VAL A 895 41.68 24.11 13.96
CA VAL A 895 41.89 24.29 12.52
C VAL A 895 40.89 25.32 12.02
N ASP A 896 41.38 26.50 11.69
CA ASP A 896 40.60 27.62 11.16
C ASP A 896 39.88 27.23 9.86
N ASP A 897 38.57 27.46 9.77
CA ASP A 897 37.82 27.41 8.53
C ASP A 897 37.89 28.79 7.85
N PRO A 898 38.68 28.95 6.78
CA PRO A 898 38.90 30.26 6.18
C PRO A 898 37.64 30.88 5.55
N ASN A 899 36.53 30.13 5.47
CA ASN A 899 35.25 30.60 4.92
C ASN A 899 34.19 30.92 5.98
N ASP A 900 34.45 30.64 7.26
CA ASP A 900 33.52 30.92 8.35
C ASP A 900 34.25 31.67 9.48
N THR A 901 33.84 32.89 9.78
CA THR A 901 34.47 33.68 10.86
C THR A 901 33.97 33.29 12.25
N ASN A 902 32.94 32.46 12.36
CA ASN A 902 32.32 32.08 13.64
C ASN A 902 33.27 31.29 14.54
N ASP A 903 34.23 30.58 13.98
CA ASP A 903 35.22 29.81 14.73
C ASP A 903 36.42 30.63 15.24
N ASN A 904 36.50 31.90 14.81
CA ASN A 904 37.57 32.84 15.12
C ASN A 904 37.21 33.82 16.25
N LEU A 905 36.05 33.64 16.89
CA LEU A 905 35.57 34.51 17.96
C LEU A 905 36.39 34.34 19.25
N ALA A 906 36.60 35.44 19.96
CA ALA A 906 37.43 35.43 21.18
C ALA A 906 36.77 34.63 22.33
N GLY A 907 35.44 34.53 22.34
CA GLY A 907 34.68 33.80 23.36
C GLY A 907 34.98 32.31 23.46
N TRP A 908 35.55 31.68 22.41
CA TRP A 908 35.97 30.28 22.45
C TRP A 908 37.08 29.98 23.46
N SER A 909 37.78 31.02 23.95
CA SER A 909 38.81 30.88 24.98
C SER A 909 38.27 30.39 26.34
N GLY A 910 36.95 30.47 26.57
CA GLY A 910 36.29 29.93 27.77
C GLY A 910 36.16 28.39 27.80
N LEU A 911 36.43 27.69 26.69
CA LEU A 911 36.47 26.22 26.68
C LEU A 911 37.64 25.69 27.52
N SER A 912 37.50 24.50 28.10
CA SER A 912 38.57 23.84 28.87
C SER A 912 39.83 23.56 28.04
N THR A 913 39.70 23.47 26.72
CA THR A 913 40.80 23.35 25.74
C THR A 913 41.42 24.69 25.35
N GLY A 914 40.81 25.82 25.74
CA GLY A 914 41.22 27.18 25.38
C GLY A 914 40.92 27.59 23.93
N ALA A 915 40.40 26.67 23.12
CA ALA A 915 39.96 26.90 21.73
C ALA A 915 39.06 25.74 21.28
N LEU A 916 38.35 25.93 20.16
CA LEU A 916 37.69 24.85 19.42
C LEU A 916 38.74 23.82 18.99
N VAL A 917 38.45 22.52 19.16
CA VAL A 917 39.31 21.44 18.65
C VAL A 917 38.56 20.63 17.60
N GLY A 918 39.32 20.01 16.70
CA GLY A 918 38.78 19.20 15.61
C GLY A 918 38.89 19.90 14.26
N VAL A 919 38.50 19.18 13.21
CA VAL A 919 38.57 19.63 11.82
C VAL A 919 37.17 19.93 11.29
N SER A 920 37.01 20.92 10.41
CA SER A 920 35.73 21.16 9.71
C SER A 920 35.50 20.18 8.56
N GLN A 921 36.57 19.66 7.97
CA GLN A 921 36.53 18.67 6.90
C GLN A 921 37.56 17.56 7.16
N LEU A 922 37.16 16.32 6.89
CA LEU A 922 38.05 15.16 6.94
C LEU A 922 38.41 14.74 5.51
N ASP A 923 39.67 15.00 5.11
CA ASP A 923 40.16 14.65 3.76
C ASP A 923 40.53 13.16 3.62
N GLU A 924 40.72 12.47 4.74
CA GLU A 924 40.99 11.04 4.75
C GLU A 924 39.71 10.24 4.43
N PRO A 925 39.74 9.31 3.46
CA PRO A 925 38.56 8.58 3.05
C PRO A 925 38.07 7.63 4.15
N LEU A 926 36.80 7.79 4.50
CA LEU A 926 36.07 6.92 5.40
C LEU A 926 35.61 5.64 4.69
N ALA A 927 35.49 4.55 5.45
CA ALA A 927 34.99 3.25 5.00
C ALA A 927 33.79 2.84 5.85
N SER A 928 32.95 1.95 5.32
CA SER A 928 31.87 1.30 6.08
C SER A 928 32.43 0.66 7.36
N GLY A 929 31.75 0.89 8.47
CA GLY A 929 32.16 0.50 9.82
C GLY A 929 33.03 1.53 10.57
N ASP A 930 33.53 2.58 9.91
CA ASP A 930 34.23 3.67 10.59
C ASP A 930 33.25 4.46 11.49
N VAL A 931 33.73 4.90 12.66
CA VAL A 931 32.95 5.69 13.62
C VAL A 931 33.47 7.12 13.66
N VAL A 932 32.59 8.08 13.40
CA VAL A 932 32.92 9.52 13.37
C VAL A 932 32.28 10.19 14.59
N GLU A 933 33.07 10.99 15.33
CA GLU A 933 32.62 11.79 16.46
C GLU A 933 32.43 13.25 16.03
N TYR A 934 31.19 13.72 16.10
CA TYR A 934 30.83 15.11 15.89
C TYR A 934 30.74 15.84 17.22
N THR A 935 31.28 17.06 17.26
CA THR A 935 31.09 18.01 18.36
C THR A 935 30.50 19.29 17.80
N ILE A 936 29.33 19.68 18.30
CA ILE A 936 28.69 20.98 18.06
C ILE A 936 29.06 21.88 19.24
N TYR A 937 29.92 22.85 19.00
CA TYR A 937 30.23 23.87 19.99
C TYR A 937 29.20 24.97 19.95
N PHE A 938 28.85 25.53 21.11
CA PHE A 938 28.00 26.71 21.22
C PHE A 938 28.71 27.82 22.00
N LEU A 939 28.49 29.06 21.60
CA LEU A 939 28.96 30.27 22.24
C LEU A 939 27.85 31.32 22.24
N ALA A 940 27.53 31.88 23.40
CA ALA A 940 26.62 33.00 23.56
C ALA A 940 27.42 34.29 23.78
N GLU A 941 27.32 35.26 22.87
CA GLU A 941 27.97 36.57 22.98
C GLU A 941 26.92 37.69 23.04
N GLY A 942 26.96 38.52 24.08
CA GLY A 942 26.04 39.64 24.32
C GLY A 942 25.68 39.76 25.80
N GLY A 943 24.59 40.46 26.11
CA GLY A 943 24.23 40.80 27.50
C GLY A 943 22.99 40.11 28.06
N THR A 944 22.19 39.42 27.24
CA THR A 944 20.93 38.79 27.64
C THR A 944 21.03 37.26 27.73
N VAL A 945 20.44 36.62 28.74
CA VAL A 945 20.35 35.15 28.79
C VAL A 945 19.54 34.64 27.59
N LEU A 946 20.02 33.58 26.93
CA LEU A 946 19.25 32.88 25.91
C LEU A 946 18.44 31.78 26.59
N GLU A 947 17.12 31.89 26.60
CA GLU A 947 16.24 30.90 27.21
C GLU A 947 15.82 29.81 26.22
N ASN A 948 15.46 28.63 26.74
CA ASN A 948 14.88 27.52 25.98
C ASN A 948 15.69 27.12 24.73
N VAL A 949 17.02 27.20 24.82
CA VAL A 949 17.91 26.84 23.73
C VAL A 949 17.84 25.34 23.48
N ARG A 950 17.38 24.96 22.29
CA ARG A 950 17.31 23.57 21.84
C ARG A 950 18.13 23.42 20.56
N LEU A 951 18.92 22.35 20.50
CA LEU A 951 19.74 22.01 19.35
C LEU A 951 19.27 20.67 18.79
N CYS A 952 18.99 20.63 17.48
CA CYS A 952 18.67 19.38 16.77
C CYS A 952 19.65 19.17 15.61
N ASP A 953 20.20 17.97 15.50
CA ASP A 953 21.13 17.59 14.44
C ASP A 953 20.69 16.26 13.80
N PRO A 954 20.22 16.27 12.53
CA PRO A 954 19.78 15.08 11.83
C PRO A 954 20.96 14.15 11.50
N ILE A 955 20.74 12.84 11.55
CA ILE A 955 21.75 11.86 11.17
C ILE A 955 21.86 11.84 9.63
N PRO A 956 23.07 11.99 9.04
CA PRO A 956 23.25 11.99 7.59
C PRO A 956 22.91 10.64 6.94
N ASP A 957 22.42 10.69 5.70
CA ASP A 957 22.23 9.49 4.87
C ASP A 957 23.50 8.64 4.74
N GLY A 958 23.34 7.31 4.79
CA GLY A 958 24.46 6.37 4.76
C GLY A 958 25.22 6.26 6.08
N THR A 959 24.66 6.79 7.18
CA THR A 959 25.25 6.70 8.52
C THR A 959 24.19 6.37 9.57
N VAL A 960 24.61 5.79 10.69
CA VAL A 960 23.72 5.46 11.81
C VAL A 960 24.27 5.98 13.14
N PHE A 961 23.40 6.42 14.04
CA PHE A 961 23.78 6.83 15.39
C PHE A 961 24.37 5.67 16.21
N VAL A 962 25.37 5.96 17.05
CA VAL A 962 25.99 4.96 17.94
C VAL A 962 25.49 5.15 19.39
N PRO A 963 24.52 4.34 19.85
CA PRO A 963 23.79 4.59 21.10
C PRO A 963 24.60 4.37 22.39
N ASN A 964 25.78 3.76 22.32
CA ASN A 964 26.63 3.47 23.48
C ASN A 964 27.99 4.17 23.37
N SER A 965 28.01 5.39 22.82
CA SER A 965 29.25 6.10 22.51
C SER A 965 30.10 6.46 23.74
N PHE A 966 29.45 6.77 24.87
CA PHE A 966 30.14 7.21 26.09
C PHE A 966 29.91 6.27 27.26
N THR A 967 28.66 5.90 27.53
CA THR A 967 28.26 4.88 28.54
C THR A 967 27.11 4.03 28.01
N ASN A 968 26.73 2.98 28.73
CA ASN A 968 25.58 2.15 28.36
C ASN A 968 24.32 3.02 28.26
N ASN A 969 23.66 2.96 27.11
CA ASN A 969 22.48 3.75 26.72
C ASN A 969 22.71 5.27 26.68
N SER A 970 23.97 5.73 26.67
CA SER A 970 24.32 7.15 26.56
C SER A 970 25.23 7.38 25.35
N GLY A 971 24.61 7.78 24.24
CA GLY A 971 25.27 8.12 22.99
C GLY A 971 25.57 9.61 22.82
N ILE A 972 25.07 10.46 23.72
CA ILE A 972 25.19 11.92 23.69
C ILE A 972 26.00 12.40 24.91
N ALA A 973 26.85 13.39 24.73
CA ALA A 973 27.55 14.07 25.81
C ALA A 973 27.35 15.59 25.69
N VAL A 974 27.00 16.24 26.80
CA VAL A 974 26.75 17.68 26.86
C VAL A 974 27.76 18.30 27.81
N ASN A 975 28.41 19.37 27.36
CA ASN A 975 29.22 20.23 28.20
C ASN A 975 28.56 21.58 28.35
N GLN A 976 28.24 21.92 29.59
CA GLN A 976 27.62 23.18 29.97
C GLN A 976 28.16 23.59 31.33
N ASN A 977 28.42 24.89 31.53
CA ASN A 977 29.03 25.43 32.76
C ASN A 977 30.37 24.74 33.11
N GLY A 978 31.14 24.34 32.09
CA GLY A 978 32.42 23.65 32.26
C GLY A 978 32.36 22.19 32.72
N ALA A 979 31.17 21.62 32.98
CA ALA A 979 30.98 20.22 33.35
C ALA A 979 30.51 19.38 32.15
N THR A 980 31.02 18.15 31.98
CA THR A 980 30.55 17.23 30.93
C THR A 980 29.70 16.12 31.53
N SER A 981 28.49 15.97 31.02
CA SER A 981 27.52 14.93 31.39
C SER A 981 27.27 13.99 30.21
N ASN A 982 27.22 12.69 30.49
CA ASN A 982 26.77 11.70 29.50
C ASN A 982 25.24 11.58 29.62
N ILE A 983 24.56 11.82 28.51
CA ILE A 983 23.11 11.93 28.41
C ILE A 983 22.58 10.64 27.79
N THR A 984 21.46 10.14 28.27
CA THR A 984 20.81 8.95 27.72
C THR A 984 20.26 9.21 26.32
N ASN A 985 19.92 8.15 25.60
CA ASN A 985 19.32 8.28 24.27
C ASN A 985 17.79 8.44 24.31
N ALA A 986 17.18 8.30 25.50
CA ALA A 986 15.74 8.22 25.65
C ALA A 986 15.13 9.59 25.94
N ALA A 987 13.85 9.76 25.65
CA ALA A 987 13.09 10.91 26.13
C ALA A 987 12.84 10.75 27.64
N ASP A 988 13.74 11.27 28.46
CA ASP A 988 13.59 11.30 29.91
C ASP A 988 13.84 12.70 30.49
N ALA A 989 14.19 12.78 31.78
CA ALA A 989 14.41 14.05 32.47
C ALA A 989 15.79 14.67 32.22
N ASP A 990 16.67 14.00 31.47
CA ASP A 990 17.97 14.53 31.12
C ASP A 990 17.89 15.50 29.92
N GLN A 991 19.05 16.03 29.52
CA GLN A 991 19.14 17.14 28.58
C GLN A 991 18.98 16.72 27.12
N GLY A 992 18.78 15.46 26.76
CA GLY A 992 18.77 15.09 25.34
C GLY A 992 18.21 13.71 25.03
N GLN A 993 17.88 13.51 23.75
CA GLN A 993 17.31 12.28 23.25
C GLN A 993 17.76 12.01 21.82
N PHE A 994 17.70 10.75 21.41
CA PHE A 994 17.84 10.34 20.03
C PHE A 994 16.49 9.90 19.47
N PHE A 995 16.02 10.57 18.43
CA PHE A 995 14.87 10.13 17.65
C PHE A 995 15.31 9.03 16.69
N SER A 996 14.66 7.87 16.75
CA SER A 996 14.90 6.79 15.79
C SER A 996 14.43 7.19 14.38
N PRO A 997 14.92 6.52 13.32
CA PRO A 997 14.41 6.71 11.96
C PRO A 997 12.87 6.69 11.90
N LEU A 998 12.28 7.67 11.22
CA LEU A 998 10.83 7.83 11.03
C LEU A 998 10.01 8.12 12.30
N ALA A 999 10.65 8.40 13.44
CA ALA A 999 9.94 8.85 14.63
C ALA A 999 9.34 10.25 14.39
N PRO A 1000 8.03 10.46 14.67
CA PRO A 1000 7.42 11.77 14.54
C PRO A 1000 8.04 12.75 15.54
N VAL A 1001 8.41 13.95 15.06
CA VAL A 1001 9.01 15.00 15.89
C VAL A 1001 8.05 16.18 15.99
N ASP A 1002 7.30 16.25 17.10
CA ASP A 1002 6.29 17.29 17.34
C ASP A 1002 6.87 18.56 18.02
N SER A 1003 8.19 18.73 18.03
CA SER A 1003 8.84 19.88 18.67
C SER A 1003 9.97 20.47 17.80
N PRO A 1004 9.82 21.67 17.20
CA PRO A 1004 10.94 22.34 16.54
C PRO A 1004 12.10 22.51 17.54
N PRO A 1005 13.37 22.32 17.13
CA PRO A 1005 13.94 22.89 15.90
C PRO A 1005 14.41 21.88 14.83
N CYS A 1006 13.97 20.62 14.86
CA CYS A 1006 14.42 19.64 13.86
C CYS A 1006 13.90 20.01 12.44
N PRO A 1007 14.77 20.09 11.43
CA PRO A 1007 14.42 20.63 10.11
C PRO A 1007 13.58 19.68 9.26
N ASN A 1008 13.48 18.38 9.58
CA ASN A 1008 12.71 17.41 8.83
C ASN A 1008 11.72 16.66 9.73
N SER A 1009 10.41 16.79 9.49
CA SER A 1009 9.39 16.13 10.33
C SER A 1009 9.41 14.60 10.24
N SER A 1010 10.05 14.00 9.24
CA SER A 1010 10.07 12.54 9.03
C SER A 1010 11.41 11.87 9.37
N GLU A 1011 12.43 12.63 9.80
CA GLU A 1011 13.80 12.21 10.18
C GLU A 1011 14.22 10.79 9.71
N PRO A 1012 14.51 10.59 8.40
CA PRO A 1012 14.62 9.25 7.80
C PRO A 1012 15.78 8.40 8.33
N GLN A 1013 16.79 9.01 8.96
CA GLN A 1013 17.90 8.31 9.64
C GLN A 1013 17.95 8.60 11.16
N GLY A 1014 16.94 9.30 11.69
CA GLY A 1014 16.90 9.79 13.07
C GLY A 1014 17.61 11.12 13.29
N ALA A 1015 17.52 11.65 14.52
CA ALA A 1015 18.12 12.94 14.89
C ALA A 1015 18.51 12.98 16.37
N VAL A 1016 19.57 13.73 16.70
CA VAL A 1016 19.97 14.05 18.08
C VAL A 1016 19.35 15.38 18.47
N LEU A 1017 18.55 15.39 19.54
CA LEU A 1017 17.97 16.61 20.12
C LEU A 1017 18.54 16.82 21.53
N VAL A 1018 19.03 18.03 21.80
CA VAL A 1018 19.50 18.44 23.12
C VAL A 1018 18.83 19.74 23.54
N ASN A 1019 18.28 19.74 24.76
CA ASN A 1019 17.77 20.92 25.44
C ASN A 1019 18.84 21.49 26.36
N LEU A 1020 19.44 22.60 25.96
CA LEU A 1020 20.41 23.34 26.73
C LEU A 1020 19.74 24.26 27.77
N GLY A 1021 18.42 24.45 27.73
CA GLY A 1021 17.72 25.36 28.64
C GLY A 1021 18.25 26.79 28.49
N SER A 1022 18.59 27.43 29.61
CA SER A 1022 19.12 28.79 29.62
C SER A 1022 20.64 28.82 29.43
N VAL A 1023 21.12 29.56 28.43
CA VAL A 1023 22.54 29.82 28.17
C VAL A 1023 22.85 31.28 28.53
N VAL A 1024 23.60 31.45 29.63
CA VAL A 1024 24.00 32.77 30.15
C VAL A 1024 25.23 33.26 29.38
N PRO A 1025 25.26 34.48 28.82
CA PRO A 1025 26.37 34.99 28.00
C PRO A 1025 27.60 35.44 28.83
N ILE A 1026 27.84 34.78 29.96
CA ILE A 1026 29.01 34.99 30.83
C ILE A 1026 29.81 33.68 30.95
N SER A 1027 31.14 33.77 30.84
CA SER A 1027 32.03 32.62 30.99
C SER A 1027 32.03 32.06 32.43
N PRO A 1028 32.03 30.73 32.63
CA PRO A 1028 32.13 29.67 31.63
C PRO A 1028 30.77 29.19 31.08
N SER A 1029 29.66 29.77 31.52
CA SER A 1029 28.30 29.34 31.17
C SER A 1029 27.89 29.72 29.73
N ASN A 1030 28.61 30.65 29.13
CA ASN A 1030 28.37 31.11 27.77
C ASN A 1030 28.90 30.19 26.67
N VAL A 1031 29.69 29.18 27.02
CA VAL A 1031 30.37 28.34 26.04
C VAL A 1031 30.34 26.87 26.46
N GLY A 1032 30.19 25.98 25.49
CA GLY A 1032 30.11 24.55 25.74
C GLY A 1032 29.99 23.74 24.45
N PHE A 1033 29.57 22.49 24.58
CA PHE A 1033 29.38 21.63 23.41
C PHE A 1033 28.33 20.51 23.61
N VAL A 1034 27.81 20.02 22.49
CA VAL A 1034 27.09 18.75 22.36
C VAL A 1034 27.92 17.81 21.50
N ARG A 1035 28.06 16.55 21.91
CA ARG A 1035 28.90 15.56 21.23
C ARG A 1035 28.19 14.23 21.08
N PHE A 1036 28.34 13.60 19.92
CA PHE A 1036 27.81 12.26 19.64
C PHE A 1036 28.64 11.55 18.56
N ARG A 1037 28.39 10.25 18.36
CA ARG A 1037 29.06 9.48 17.30
C ARG A 1037 28.06 8.84 16.35
N ILE A 1038 28.48 8.74 15.10
CA ILE A 1038 27.82 7.98 14.05
C ILE A 1038 28.75 6.89 13.52
N ARG A 1039 28.19 5.87 12.88
CA ARG A 1039 28.92 4.85 12.11
C ARG A 1039 28.55 4.96 10.64
N ILE A 1040 29.53 4.86 9.76
CA ILE A 1040 29.32 4.79 8.31
C ILE A 1040 28.78 3.40 7.97
N GLU A 1041 27.66 3.31 7.23
CA GLU A 1041 27.08 2.04 6.77
C GLU A 1041 27.57 1.64 5.38
#